data_AF-A0A1A5YKY4-F1
#
_entry.id   AF-A0A1A5YKY4-F1
#
_cell.length_a   1.000
_cell.length_b   1.000
_cell.length_c   1.000
_cell.angle_alpha   90.00
_cell.angle_beta   90.00
_cell.angle_gamma   90.00
#
_symmetry.space_group_name_H-M   'P 1'
#
loop_
_entity.id
_entity.type
_entity.pdbx_description
1 polymer ?
#
loop_
_entity_poly.entity_id
_entity_poly.type
_entity_poly.pdbx_seq_one_letter_code
_entity_poly.pdbx_strand_id
1 'polypeptide(L)'
;MGVKLSFRKWISGVTALFMLTTMAVLPDKAFANDYQNPALGVEQRVSDLLGRMTLQEKIGQMLQVERLAASPGQVGSNFIGSVLSGGGSNPVPNTKEAWASMVNGYQAAAMGTRLGIPILYGVDAVHGHNNVYGATIFPHNVGLGAANDESLTRRIGAATAKEIRATGIQWDFAPCLCAPQDIRWGRTYEGYSEDPTIVSRLGTAYVEGLQGLPGDAGFLKGTKAVGTVKHWLGDGNTTAGDDQGNITLSESQLDPFIQPYREAIQAGARSVMISLTTWNGAKMHASSHLITTMLKQGLGFDGIVVSDWNGAYSLVNQGVYPNYSDALKATVNAGIDMFMEPDNWSQFIPTLTALVNSGQVSQTRINDAVSRILRVKFQAGLFEAPYSDPSLLTDGSFGGTQHRALAREAVRKSAVLLKNEGKLLPLSKNAKLFVAGSKANDIGTQSGGWTISWQGSSGAITPGTTILQGIQAAAANPANITYSSNGSGAAGHDAAIVVVGEDPSAEMMGDVGPGQPRPNLDLSAADQAVLANVAASGVPMTVVLLSGRPMTISGMLPDWEAFVAAWLPGTEGAGIADVLFGDYDFTGKLPFTWPRDMTQIPLTYKDSGYTPLFPIGYGLNALSGGVRELPGMIEAENYNASFGVLSEPSSDAGGGLNVGFIETGDWMEYRVLAPSAGTYKLRLRVASGIGGGAPNGIGVSSGGTSLATISVPGTSGWQSWTTVQGTVTLAAGAQTLRLTALGGGWNANWLELIPAAAPSSNLLLNPGFETGDTSGWNEWNDGLLAQSVDTDQPYDGTRKLTHWASVPYRQLTRQTVNVPNGLYRLSVKARTGGGQNALHLYAKTAGFEKRAAVTSAASEYWKTYSIDRILVTDGMLEIGVWSDAKAGNWSAFDGFELIPAN
;
A
#
# COMPACT_ATOMS: atom_id res chain seq x y z
N MET A 1 38.43 -47.72 -48.02
CA MET A 1 37.93 -48.85 -47.22
C MET A 1 37.02 -48.28 -46.13
N GLY A 2 35.70 -48.41 -46.11
CA GLY A 2 34.75 -48.99 -47.07
C GLY A 2 33.30 -48.56 -46.76
N VAL A 3 32.73 -47.78 -47.68
CA VAL A 3 31.37 -47.84 -48.29
C VAL A 3 30.15 -47.96 -47.35
N LYS A 4 29.17 -47.03 -47.39
CA LYS A 4 27.89 -47.08 -48.18
C LYS A 4 26.99 -45.91 -47.68
N LEU A 5 26.19 -45.14 -48.43
CA LEU A 5 25.47 -45.24 -49.72
C LEU A 5 25.15 -43.78 -50.19
N SER A 6 25.58 -43.32 -51.38
CA SER A 6 24.83 -43.19 -52.65
C SER A 6 23.91 -41.94 -52.80
N PHE A 7 24.31 -40.95 -53.62
CA PHE A 7 23.81 -40.62 -54.99
C PHE A 7 22.58 -39.70 -55.03
N ARG A 8 22.70 -38.42 -55.44
CA ARG A 8 22.78 -37.81 -56.81
C ARG A 8 21.40 -37.53 -57.45
N LYS A 9 21.16 -36.23 -57.68
CA LYS A 9 20.51 -35.52 -58.82
C LYS A 9 19.19 -36.10 -59.38
N TRP A 10 18.18 -35.25 -59.61
CA TRP A 10 17.82 -34.69 -60.92
C TRP A 10 16.61 -33.74 -60.83
N ILE A 11 16.58 -32.83 -61.80
CA ILE A 11 15.60 -31.83 -62.23
C ILE A 11 14.13 -32.23 -62.05
N SER A 12 13.27 -31.26 -61.70
CA SER A 12 11.88 -31.19 -62.19
C SER A 12 11.34 -29.77 -62.05
N GLY A 13 10.99 -29.15 -63.17
CA GLY A 13 10.09 -28.00 -63.18
C GLY A 13 8.66 -28.47 -62.93
N VAL A 14 7.88 -27.67 -62.21
CA VAL A 14 6.42 -27.82 -62.15
C VAL A 14 5.80 -26.43 -62.11
N THR A 15 5.21 -26.09 -63.24
CA THR A 15 3.86 -25.56 -63.45
C THR A 15 3.16 -24.86 -62.27
N ALA A 16 2.72 -23.64 -62.56
CA ALA A 16 1.84 -22.81 -61.76
C ALA A 16 0.57 -23.56 -61.29
N LEU A 17 0.32 -23.53 -59.98
CA LEU A 17 -0.99 -23.74 -59.39
C LEU A 17 -1.33 -22.48 -58.60
N PHE A 18 -2.28 -21.70 -59.10
CA PHE A 18 -2.93 -20.62 -58.35
C PHE A 18 -3.63 -21.24 -57.13
N MET A 19 -3.00 -21.19 -55.96
CA MET A 19 -3.74 -21.31 -54.70
C MET A 19 -4.39 -19.95 -54.42
N LEU A 20 -5.64 -19.79 -54.86
CA LEU A 20 -6.57 -18.91 -54.18
C LEU A 20 -6.73 -19.48 -52.76
N THR A 21 -5.95 -18.99 -51.80
CA THR A 21 -6.30 -19.14 -50.40
C THR A 21 -7.49 -18.23 -50.15
N THR A 22 -8.69 -18.75 -50.37
CA THR A 22 -9.88 -18.26 -49.68
C THR A 22 -9.56 -18.32 -48.20
N MET A 23 -9.22 -17.17 -47.59
CA MET A 23 -9.38 -17.01 -46.16
C MET A 23 -10.83 -17.33 -45.88
N ALA A 24 -11.09 -18.53 -45.35
CA ALA A 24 -12.34 -18.82 -44.69
C ALA A 24 -12.39 -17.86 -43.51
N VAL A 25 -13.08 -16.73 -43.70
CA VAL A 25 -13.60 -15.93 -42.61
C VAL A 25 -14.47 -16.90 -41.83
N LEU A 26 -13.94 -17.43 -40.73
CA LEU A 26 -14.75 -18.12 -39.74
C LEU A 26 -15.87 -17.13 -39.39
N PRO A 27 -17.15 -17.51 -39.48
CA PRO A 27 -18.23 -16.60 -39.16
C PRO A 27 -17.99 -16.07 -37.74
N ASP A 28 -17.96 -14.74 -37.59
CA ASP A 28 -18.04 -14.09 -36.29
C ASP A 28 -19.15 -14.79 -35.51
N LYS A 29 -18.84 -15.24 -34.29
CA LYS A 29 -19.80 -15.92 -33.43
C LYS A 29 -20.99 -14.97 -33.29
N ALA A 30 -22.10 -15.28 -33.95
CA ALA A 30 -23.27 -14.41 -33.95
C ALA A 30 -23.85 -14.36 -32.53
N PHE A 31 -23.59 -13.26 -31.82
CA PHE A 31 -24.19 -13.02 -30.52
C PHE A 31 -25.67 -12.66 -30.73
N ALA A 32 -26.55 -13.25 -29.93
CA ALA A 32 -27.99 -13.01 -30.06
C ALA A 32 -28.37 -11.56 -29.71
N ASN A 33 -27.58 -10.90 -28.86
CA ASN A 33 -27.79 -9.51 -28.44
C ASN A 33 -26.44 -8.79 -28.28
N ASP A 34 -26.43 -7.47 -28.48
CA ASP A 34 -25.24 -6.62 -28.37
C ASP A 34 -24.57 -6.72 -27.00
N TYR A 35 -25.34 -6.76 -25.90
CA TYR A 35 -24.76 -6.87 -24.56
C TYR A 35 -23.92 -8.15 -24.34
N GLN A 36 -24.12 -9.18 -25.15
CA GLN A 36 -23.36 -10.44 -25.08
C GLN A 36 -22.08 -10.39 -25.92
N ASN A 37 -21.92 -9.40 -26.80
CA ASN A 37 -20.76 -9.28 -27.67
C ASN A 37 -19.61 -8.55 -26.96
N PRO A 38 -18.49 -9.23 -26.61
CA PRO A 38 -17.37 -8.62 -25.93
C PRO A 38 -16.55 -7.65 -26.80
N ALA A 39 -16.79 -7.62 -28.12
CA ALA A 39 -16.15 -6.67 -29.03
C ALA A 39 -16.75 -5.26 -28.95
N LEU A 40 -17.93 -5.10 -28.34
CA LEU A 40 -18.59 -3.81 -28.16
C LEU A 40 -18.11 -3.11 -26.88
N GLY A 41 -18.11 -1.78 -26.91
CA GLY A 41 -17.74 -0.96 -25.75
C GLY A 41 -18.68 -1.16 -24.56
N VAL A 42 -18.16 -1.02 -23.34
CA VAL A 42 -18.92 -1.24 -22.09
C VAL A 42 -20.24 -0.47 -22.08
N GLU A 43 -20.23 0.82 -22.42
CA GLU A 43 -21.45 1.65 -22.39
C GLU A 43 -22.51 1.22 -23.41
N GLN A 44 -22.10 0.71 -24.57
CA GLN A 44 -23.03 0.17 -25.55
C GLN A 44 -23.71 -1.10 -25.01
N ARG A 45 -22.94 -1.98 -24.36
CA ARG A 45 -23.46 -3.20 -23.74
C ARG A 45 -24.36 -2.90 -22.54
N VAL A 46 -24.02 -1.89 -21.74
CA VAL A 46 -24.87 -1.39 -20.65
C VAL A 46 -26.21 -0.89 -21.19
N SER A 47 -26.18 -0.02 -22.21
CA SER A 47 -27.39 0.56 -22.80
C SER A 47 -28.31 -0.52 -23.40
N ASP A 48 -27.75 -1.46 -24.16
CA ASP A 48 -28.50 -2.57 -24.76
C ASP A 48 -29.14 -3.46 -23.69
N LEU A 49 -28.39 -3.87 -22.67
CA LEU A 49 -28.92 -4.71 -21.60
C LEU A 49 -30.01 -3.99 -20.80
N LEU A 50 -29.77 -2.74 -20.41
CA LEU A 50 -30.71 -1.94 -19.63
C LEU A 50 -32.05 -1.73 -20.36
N GLY A 51 -32.01 -1.59 -21.68
CA GLY A 51 -33.20 -1.48 -22.54
C GLY A 51 -34.05 -2.75 -22.60
N ARG A 52 -33.48 -3.90 -22.23
CA ARG A 52 -34.14 -5.23 -22.26
C ARG A 52 -34.65 -5.69 -20.91
N MET A 53 -34.27 -5.01 -19.83
CA MET A 53 -34.63 -5.38 -18.46
C MET A 53 -36.01 -4.87 -18.07
N THR A 54 -36.79 -5.76 -17.46
CA THR A 54 -38.00 -5.43 -16.71
C THR A 54 -37.67 -4.62 -15.46
N LEU A 55 -38.68 -3.98 -14.85
CA LEU A 55 -38.49 -3.27 -13.58
C LEU A 55 -38.00 -4.21 -12.46
N GLN A 56 -38.52 -5.44 -12.39
CA GLN A 56 -38.10 -6.41 -11.39
C GLN A 56 -36.63 -6.83 -11.59
N GLU A 57 -36.18 -7.08 -12.83
CA GLU A 57 -34.78 -7.37 -13.11
C GLU A 57 -33.87 -6.19 -12.73
N LYS A 58 -34.31 -4.95 -12.98
CA LYS A 58 -33.57 -3.74 -12.58
C LYS A 58 -33.44 -3.61 -11.07
N ILE A 59 -34.55 -3.74 -10.34
CA ILE A 59 -34.56 -3.68 -8.88
C ILE A 59 -33.76 -4.84 -8.28
N GLY A 60 -33.85 -6.05 -8.86
CA GLY A 60 -33.05 -7.19 -8.45
C GLY A 60 -31.55 -6.91 -8.55
N GLN A 61 -31.09 -6.21 -9.60
CA GLN A 61 -29.68 -5.81 -9.71
C GLN A 61 -29.21 -4.87 -8.60
N MET A 62 -30.11 -4.06 -8.02
CA MET A 62 -29.81 -3.14 -6.92
C MET A 62 -29.74 -3.84 -5.56
N LEU A 63 -30.04 -5.14 -5.47
CA LEU A 63 -30.04 -5.90 -4.23
C LEU A 63 -28.77 -6.74 -4.09
N GLN A 64 -28.13 -6.62 -2.93
CA GLN A 64 -27.09 -7.52 -2.45
C GLN A 64 -27.60 -8.27 -1.21
N VAL A 65 -27.53 -9.60 -1.24
CA VAL A 65 -28.00 -10.46 -0.14
C VAL A 65 -26.86 -11.21 0.51
N GLU A 66 -27.03 -11.55 1.79
CA GLU A 66 -26.09 -12.41 2.50
C GLU A 66 -26.34 -13.89 2.13
N ARG A 67 -25.27 -14.67 1.98
CA ARG A 67 -25.32 -16.06 1.49
C ARG A 67 -26.07 -17.05 2.38
N LEU A 68 -26.30 -16.77 3.64
CA LEU A 68 -27.13 -17.55 4.56
C LEU A 68 -28.60 -17.14 4.49
N ALA A 69 -28.87 -15.89 4.08
CA ALA A 69 -30.22 -15.34 4.00
C ALA A 69 -30.97 -15.78 2.73
N ALA A 70 -30.26 -16.04 1.62
CA ALA A 70 -30.85 -16.47 0.36
C ALA A 70 -30.13 -17.66 -0.28
N SER A 71 -30.91 -18.66 -0.71
CA SER A 71 -30.40 -19.79 -1.51
C SER A 71 -30.06 -19.37 -2.94
N PRO A 72 -29.20 -20.14 -3.66
CA PRO A 72 -28.95 -19.90 -5.08
C PRO A 72 -30.22 -19.80 -5.93
N GLY A 73 -31.21 -20.67 -5.67
CA GLY A 73 -32.49 -20.64 -6.37
C GLY A 73 -33.26 -19.33 -6.16
N GLN A 74 -33.25 -18.78 -4.95
CA GLN A 74 -33.88 -17.48 -4.64
C GLN A 74 -33.13 -16.32 -5.30
N VAL A 75 -31.80 -16.38 -5.36
CA VAL A 75 -30.98 -15.40 -6.10
C VAL A 75 -31.38 -15.37 -7.57
N GLY A 76 -31.49 -16.54 -8.21
CA GLY A 76 -31.94 -16.66 -9.60
C GLY A 76 -33.37 -16.16 -9.82
N SER A 77 -34.33 -16.64 -9.02
CA SER A 77 -35.76 -16.31 -9.21
C SER A 77 -36.12 -14.85 -8.92
N ASN A 78 -35.29 -14.13 -8.16
CA ASN A 78 -35.47 -12.72 -7.84
C ASN A 78 -34.51 -11.79 -8.61
N PHE A 79 -33.74 -12.34 -9.56
CA PHE A 79 -32.79 -11.57 -10.39
C PHE A 79 -31.76 -10.76 -9.58
N ILE A 80 -31.37 -11.29 -8.42
CA ILE A 80 -30.53 -10.59 -7.44
C ILE A 80 -29.17 -10.26 -8.06
N GLY A 81 -28.71 -9.03 -7.85
CA GLY A 81 -27.50 -8.49 -8.48
C GLY A 81 -26.20 -8.88 -7.81
N SER A 82 -26.24 -9.14 -6.51
CA SER A 82 -25.04 -9.48 -5.76
C SER A 82 -25.34 -10.38 -4.55
N VAL A 83 -24.33 -11.15 -4.15
CA VAL A 83 -24.31 -11.91 -2.90
C VAL A 83 -23.07 -11.48 -2.11
N LEU A 84 -23.11 -11.53 -0.78
CA LEU A 84 -21.92 -11.37 0.04
C LEU A 84 -21.77 -12.48 1.08
N SER A 85 -20.55 -12.55 1.64
CA SER A 85 -20.27 -13.14 2.94
C SER A 85 -19.85 -12.05 3.90
N GLY A 86 -20.58 -11.89 5.01
CA GLY A 86 -20.14 -11.08 6.15
C GLY A 86 -19.01 -11.75 6.94
N GLY A 87 -18.47 -11.06 7.94
CA GLY A 87 -17.41 -11.58 8.81
C GLY A 87 -17.78 -12.92 9.46
N GLY A 88 -17.06 -13.99 9.14
CA GLY A 88 -17.34 -15.35 9.62
C GLY A 88 -18.41 -16.12 8.84
N SER A 89 -19.03 -15.54 7.81
CA SER A 89 -19.99 -16.24 6.95
C SER A 89 -19.30 -17.11 5.90
N ASN A 90 -18.80 -18.25 6.37
CA ASN A 90 -17.97 -19.17 5.59
C ASN A 90 -18.78 -20.41 5.18
N PRO A 91 -18.48 -21.08 4.03
CA PRO A 91 -18.99 -22.41 3.74
C PRO A 91 -18.45 -23.44 4.74
N VAL A 92 -19.12 -24.59 4.83
CA VAL A 92 -18.68 -25.72 5.64
C VAL A 92 -18.40 -26.91 4.72
N PRO A 93 -17.16 -27.43 4.66
CA PRO A 93 -15.97 -26.96 5.36
C PRO A 93 -15.45 -25.61 4.81
N ASN A 94 -14.74 -24.84 5.65
CA ASN A 94 -14.11 -23.56 5.23
C ASN A 94 -12.81 -23.85 4.46
N THR A 95 -12.92 -24.20 3.17
CA THR A 95 -11.77 -24.37 2.27
C THR A 95 -11.94 -23.54 1.01
N LYS A 96 -10.85 -23.15 0.36
CA LYS A 96 -10.88 -22.37 -0.88
C LYS A 96 -11.72 -23.05 -1.99
N GLU A 97 -11.72 -24.37 -2.06
CA GLU A 97 -12.53 -25.15 -3.01
C GLU A 97 -14.03 -25.07 -2.67
N ALA A 98 -14.38 -25.17 -1.39
CA ALA A 98 -15.77 -25.06 -0.94
C ALA A 98 -16.32 -23.65 -1.22
N TRP A 99 -15.49 -22.61 -1.04
CA TRP A 99 -15.83 -21.24 -1.44
C TRP A 99 -16.05 -21.12 -2.95
N ALA A 100 -15.09 -21.57 -3.78
CA ALA A 100 -15.22 -21.50 -5.23
C ALA A 100 -16.47 -22.24 -5.73
N SER A 101 -16.76 -23.42 -5.15
CA SER A 101 -17.97 -24.18 -5.45
C SER A 101 -19.25 -23.45 -5.05
N MET A 102 -19.28 -22.83 -3.86
CA MET A 102 -20.42 -22.05 -3.39
C MET A 102 -20.70 -20.86 -4.31
N VAL A 103 -19.68 -20.07 -4.63
CA VAL A 103 -19.80 -18.91 -5.53
C VAL A 103 -20.27 -19.34 -6.92
N ASN A 104 -19.72 -20.43 -7.47
CA ASN A 104 -20.18 -20.99 -8.74
C ASN A 104 -21.65 -21.41 -8.71
N GLY A 105 -22.14 -21.94 -7.57
CA GLY A 105 -23.54 -22.31 -7.40
C GLY A 105 -24.50 -21.11 -7.50
N TYR A 106 -24.17 -20.02 -6.82
CA TYR A 106 -24.91 -18.75 -6.95
C TYR A 106 -24.83 -18.19 -8.37
N GLN A 107 -23.64 -18.23 -8.97
CA GLN A 107 -23.45 -17.76 -10.32
C GLN A 107 -24.27 -18.56 -11.34
N ALA A 108 -24.30 -19.88 -11.23
CA ALA A 108 -25.09 -20.74 -12.11
C ALA A 108 -26.59 -20.41 -12.05
N ALA A 109 -27.13 -20.11 -10.86
CA ALA A 109 -28.52 -19.71 -10.71
C ALA A 109 -28.82 -18.36 -11.38
N ALA A 110 -27.93 -17.38 -11.25
CA ALA A 110 -28.05 -16.08 -11.91
C ALA A 110 -27.93 -16.18 -13.45
N MET A 111 -26.99 -16.99 -13.93
CA MET A 111 -26.80 -17.26 -15.36
C MET A 111 -27.98 -18.03 -15.99
N GLY A 112 -28.75 -18.78 -15.20
CA GLY A 112 -29.97 -19.46 -15.65
C GLY A 112 -31.20 -18.56 -15.86
N THR A 113 -31.10 -17.27 -15.52
CA THR A 113 -32.19 -16.30 -15.74
C THR A 113 -32.33 -15.93 -17.21
N ARG A 114 -33.48 -15.33 -17.58
CA ARG A 114 -33.81 -14.93 -18.96
C ARG A 114 -32.71 -14.11 -19.66
N LEU A 115 -32.06 -13.21 -18.93
CA LEU A 115 -30.99 -12.35 -19.46
C LEU A 115 -29.57 -12.86 -19.11
N GLY A 116 -29.45 -13.87 -18.26
CA GLY A 116 -28.16 -14.44 -17.84
C GLY A 116 -27.20 -13.40 -17.28
N ILE A 117 -27.68 -12.52 -16.38
CA ILE A 117 -26.84 -11.46 -15.79
C ILE A 117 -26.06 -12.07 -14.60
N PRO A 118 -24.72 -12.08 -14.64
CA PRO A 118 -23.89 -12.62 -13.56
C PRO A 118 -24.03 -11.80 -12.27
N ILE A 119 -23.87 -12.43 -11.11
CA ILE A 119 -23.76 -11.70 -9.84
C ILE A 119 -22.34 -11.16 -9.63
N LEU A 120 -22.23 -10.12 -8.81
CA LEU A 120 -21.00 -9.82 -8.08
C LEU A 120 -21.06 -10.55 -6.73
N TYR A 121 -20.01 -11.29 -6.37
CA TYR A 121 -19.87 -11.82 -5.02
C TYR A 121 -18.91 -10.95 -4.22
N GLY A 122 -19.37 -10.40 -3.09
CA GLY A 122 -18.64 -9.49 -2.20
C GLY A 122 -18.12 -10.17 -0.93
N VAL A 123 -16.97 -9.71 -0.41
CA VAL A 123 -16.42 -10.11 0.90
C VAL A 123 -15.56 -8.99 1.48
N ASP A 124 -15.43 -8.97 2.80
CA ASP A 124 -14.38 -8.21 3.49
C ASP A 124 -13.04 -8.96 3.41
N ALA A 125 -12.16 -8.58 2.47
CA ALA A 125 -10.77 -9.06 2.41
C ALA A 125 -9.78 -7.95 2.82
N VAL A 126 -10.04 -7.33 3.98
CA VAL A 126 -9.42 -6.07 4.44
C VAL A 126 -7.94 -6.16 4.86
N HIS A 127 -7.38 -7.35 5.05
CA HIS A 127 -5.96 -7.57 5.34
C HIS A 127 -5.48 -8.93 4.79
N GLY A 128 -5.86 -9.20 3.54
CA GLY A 128 -5.82 -10.54 2.94
C GLY A 128 -7.21 -11.16 2.91
N HIS A 129 -7.33 -12.37 2.35
CA HIS A 129 -8.62 -13.09 2.25
C HIS A 129 -9.02 -13.72 3.58
N ASN A 130 -9.25 -12.85 4.56
CA ASN A 130 -9.18 -13.12 5.98
C ASN A 130 -10.30 -14.03 6.54
N ASN A 131 -11.41 -14.20 5.81
CA ASN A 131 -12.48 -15.12 6.16
C ASN A 131 -12.14 -16.59 5.85
N VAL A 132 -11.11 -16.86 5.04
CA VAL A 132 -10.82 -18.20 4.53
C VAL A 132 -9.67 -18.85 5.28
N TYR A 133 -9.92 -20.04 5.81
CA TYR A 133 -8.90 -20.82 6.49
C TYR A 133 -7.71 -21.10 5.56
N GLY A 134 -6.49 -20.82 6.03
CA GLY A 134 -5.25 -21.02 5.26
C GLY A 134 -4.86 -19.86 4.35
N ALA A 135 -5.66 -18.81 4.21
CA ALA A 135 -5.28 -17.59 3.50
C ALA A 135 -4.06 -16.91 4.14
N THR A 136 -3.39 -16.06 3.36
CA THR A 136 -2.36 -15.18 3.90
C THR A 136 -3.02 -14.01 4.62
N ILE A 137 -2.64 -13.77 5.88
CA ILE A 137 -3.12 -12.63 6.67
C ILE A 137 -1.99 -11.61 6.81
N PHE A 138 -2.18 -10.44 6.22
CA PHE A 138 -1.25 -9.32 6.27
C PHE A 138 -1.43 -8.52 7.57
N PRO A 139 -0.48 -7.63 7.93
CA PRO A 139 -0.71 -6.65 8.97
C PRO A 139 -1.96 -5.82 8.68
N HIS A 140 -2.73 -5.49 9.72
CA HIS A 140 -3.81 -4.51 9.60
C HIS A 140 -3.28 -3.13 9.16
N ASN A 141 -4.17 -2.29 8.65
CA ASN A 141 -3.82 -1.03 7.99
C ASN A 141 -2.98 -0.09 8.85
N VAL A 142 -3.19 -0.02 10.17
CA VAL A 142 -2.32 0.75 11.07
C VAL A 142 -0.85 0.31 10.96
N GLY A 143 -0.57 -0.99 10.83
CA GLY A 143 0.78 -1.50 10.63
C GLY A 143 1.33 -1.15 9.24
N LEU A 144 0.49 -1.18 8.21
CA LEU A 144 0.89 -0.75 6.86
C LEU A 144 1.16 0.76 6.78
N GLY A 145 0.42 1.56 7.56
CA GLY A 145 0.70 2.97 7.77
C GLY A 145 2.05 3.20 8.43
N ALA A 146 2.40 2.36 9.41
CA ALA A 146 3.70 2.43 10.06
C ALA A 146 4.87 2.10 9.12
N ALA A 147 4.64 1.16 8.18
CA ALA A 147 5.60 0.84 7.12
C ALA A 147 5.74 1.97 6.09
N ASN A 148 4.67 2.72 5.82
CA ASN A 148 4.61 3.86 4.90
C ASN A 148 5.24 3.59 3.51
N ASP A 149 4.93 2.44 2.92
CA ASP A 149 5.52 1.94 1.66
C ASP A 149 4.42 1.64 0.63
N GLU A 150 4.22 2.54 -0.33
CA GLU A 150 3.22 2.39 -1.40
C GLU A 150 3.46 1.15 -2.28
N SER A 151 4.73 0.80 -2.52
CA SER A 151 5.06 -0.37 -3.36
C SER A 151 4.68 -1.66 -2.65
N LEU A 152 4.99 -1.75 -1.36
CA LEU A 152 4.54 -2.84 -0.49
C LEU A 152 3.02 -2.93 -0.48
N THR A 153 2.32 -1.83 -0.21
CA THR A 153 0.84 -1.80 -0.12
C THR A 153 0.18 -2.18 -1.45
N ARG A 154 0.73 -1.76 -2.60
CA ARG A 154 0.28 -2.18 -3.93
C ARG A 154 0.47 -3.68 -4.16
N ARG A 155 1.62 -4.23 -3.75
CA ARG A 155 1.89 -5.68 -3.83
C ARG A 155 0.93 -6.48 -2.95
N ILE A 156 0.59 -5.96 -1.77
CA ILE A 156 -0.40 -6.58 -0.86
C ILE A 156 -1.78 -6.59 -1.54
N GLY A 157 -2.27 -5.46 -2.06
CA GLY A 157 -3.54 -5.42 -2.78
C GLY A 157 -3.60 -6.41 -3.96
N ALA A 158 -2.50 -6.56 -4.70
CA ALA A 158 -2.40 -7.54 -5.79
C ALA A 158 -2.41 -9.00 -5.31
N ALA A 159 -1.74 -9.30 -4.19
CA ALA A 159 -1.76 -10.62 -3.58
C ALA A 159 -3.16 -10.97 -3.04
N THR A 160 -3.79 -10.03 -2.33
CA THR A 160 -5.18 -10.17 -1.85
C THR A 160 -6.14 -10.43 -3.00
N ALA A 161 -6.07 -9.65 -4.09
CA ALA A 161 -6.90 -9.86 -5.27
C ALA A 161 -6.76 -11.28 -5.84
N LYS A 162 -5.52 -11.79 -5.90
CA LYS A 162 -5.28 -13.14 -6.39
C LYS A 162 -5.89 -14.20 -5.47
N GLU A 163 -5.77 -14.06 -4.15
CA GLU A 163 -6.34 -15.00 -3.19
C GLU A 163 -7.88 -14.99 -3.21
N ILE A 164 -8.53 -13.83 -3.30
CA ILE A 164 -10.01 -13.76 -3.40
C ILE A 164 -10.52 -14.33 -4.74
N ARG A 165 -9.79 -14.13 -5.84
CA ARG A 165 -10.14 -14.71 -7.15
C ARG A 165 -10.00 -16.22 -7.16
N ALA A 166 -9.05 -16.78 -6.40
CA ALA A 166 -8.91 -18.23 -6.24
C ALA A 166 -10.17 -18.86 -5.59
N THR A 167 -10.90 -18.13 -4.76
CA THR A 167 -12.16 -18.59 -4.16
C THR A 167 -13.40 -18.20 -4.99
N GLY A 168 -13.22 -17.72 -6.22
CA GLY A 168 -14.29 -17.31 -7.12
C GLY A 168 -14.89 -15.93 -6.85
N ILE A 169 -14.44 -15.22 -5.82
CA ILE A 169 -15.00 -13.93 -5.39
C ILE A 169 -14.42 -12.81 -6.25
N GLN A 170 -15.24 -11.83 -6.64
CA GLN A 170 -14.84 -10.81 -7.61
C GLN A 170 -14.84 -9.38 -7.05
N TRP A 171 -15.37 -9.20 -5.84
CA TRP A 171 -15.55 -7.89 -5.23
C TRP A 171 -15.07 -7.90 -3.78
N ASP A 172 -14.14 -7.00 -3.47
CA ASP A 172 -13.58 -6.79 -2.14
C ASP A 172 -14.10 -5.47 -1.55
N PHE A 173 -14.46 -5.52 -0.27
CA PHE A 173 -14.83 -4.36 0.52
C PHE A 173 -13.60 -3.69 1.15
N ALA A 174 -12.59 -3.38 0.32
CA ALA A 174 -11.35 -2.73 0.72
C ALA A 174 -10.82 -1.78 -0.38
N PRO A 175 -10.02 -0.76 -0.01
CA PRO A 175 -9.53 -0.44 1.34
C PRO A 175 -10.49 0.48 2.14
N CYS A 176 -10.37 0.44 3.48
CA CYS A 176 -10.88 1.52 4.33
C CYS A 176 -9.93 2.73 4.19
N LEU A 177 -10.46 3.84 3.69
CA LEU A 177 -9.79 5.14 3.60
C LEU A 177 -10.09 6.00 4.82
N CYS A 178 -10.28 5.35 5.96
CA CYS A 178 -10.58 5.98 7.22
C CYS A 178 -9.31 6.65 7.76
N ALA A 179 -9.43 7.86 8.30
CA ALA A 179 -8.36 8.58 8.97
C ALA A 179 -8.77 8.87 10.43
N PRO A 180 -8.61 7.91 11.35
CA PRO A 180 -9.05 8.05 12.73
C PRO A 180 -8.42 9.28 13.39
N GLN A 181 -9.24 10.15 13.99
CA GLN A 181 -8.78 11.31 14.77
C GLN A 181 -8.96 11.08 16.28
N ASP A 182 -9.61 9.98 16.68
CA ASP A 182 -9.78 9.57 18.07
C ASP A 182 -9.53 8.06 18.19
N ILE A 183 -8.44 7.69 18.84
CA ILE A 183 -8.02 6.28 18.95
C ILE A 183 -8.95 5.43 19.84
N ARG A 184 -9.93 6.04 20.52
CA ARG A 184 -10.98 5.28 21.23
C ARG A 184 -11.86 4.47 20.30
N TRP A 185 -11.90 4.83 19.02
CA TRP A 185 -12.68 4.12 18.02
C TRP A 185 -12.18 2.69 17.80
N GLY A 186 -13.09 1.73 17.90
CA GLY A 186 -12.81 0.30 17.77
C GLY A 186 -12.31 -0.13 16.41
N ARG A 187 -12.41 0.72 15.38
CA ARG A 187 -11.88 0.49 14.02
C ARG A 187 -10.61 1.29 13.71
N THR A 188 -9.95 1.85 14.73
CA THR A 188 -8.71 2.63 14.52
C THR A 188 -7.67 1.85 13.71
N TYR A 189 -7.56 0.53 13.90
CA TYR A 189 -6.61 -0.33 13.20
C TYR A 189 -6.90 -0.50 11.70
N GLU A 190 -8.13 -0.23 11.26
CA GLU A 190 -8.53 -0.25 9.85
C GLU A 190 -8.09 1.02 9.12
N GLY A 191 -7.77 2.11 9.85
CA GLY A 191 -7.17 3.32 9.29
C GLY A 191 -5.66 3.20 9.17
N TYR A 192 -5.09 3.67 8.04
CA TYR A 192 -3.64 3.68 7.86
C TYR A 192 -2.94 4.65 8.80
N SER A 193 -3.51 5.84 9.03
CA SER A 193 -2.89 6.90 9.84
C SER A 193 -3.93 7.94 10.27
N GLU A 194 -3.63 8.72 11.31
CA GLU A 194 -4.36 9.96 11.60
C GLU A 194 -4.10 11.07 10.56
N ASP A 195 -3.07 10.94 9.72
CA ASP A 195 -2.79 11.85 8.62
C ASP A 195 -3.48 11.37 7.31
N PRO A 196 -4.49 12.11 6.81
CA PRO A 196 -5.16 11.76 5.56
C PRO A 196 -4.24 11.69 4.35
N THR A 197 -3.07 12.35 4.36
CA THR A 197 -2.13 12.27 3.22
C THR A 197 -1.49 10.89 3.09
N ILE A 198 -1.17 10.24 4.21
CA ILE A 198 -0.66 8.87 4.25
C ILE A 198 -1.78 7.90 3.84
N VAL A 199 -2.99 8.12 4.35
CA VAL A 199 -4.19 7.33 3.98
C VAL A 199 -4.44 7.39 2.47
N SER A 200 -4.35 8.59 1.87
CA SER A 200 -4.56 8.80 0.43
C SER A 200 -3.56 8.01 -0.41
N ARG A 201 -2.27 8.15 -0.10
CA ARG A 201 -1.16 7.51 -0.81
C ARG A 201 -1.23 5.98 -0.73
N LEU A 202 -1.35 5.43 0.48
CA LEU A 202 -1.36 3.99 0.70
C LEU A 202 -2.67 3.34 0.22
N GLY A 203 -3.80 3.98 0.47
CA GLY A 203 -5.11 3.51 0.01
C GLY A 203 -5.20 3.48 -1.51
N THR A 204 -4.71 4.52 -2.19
CA THR A 204 -4.64 4.55 -3.66
C THR A 204 -3.74 3.43 -4.20
N ALA A 205 -2.56 3.23 -3.60
CA ALA A 205 -1.66 2.14 -3.98
C ALA A 205 -2.31 0.76 -3.80
N TYR A 206 -3.08 0.55 -2.72
CA TYR A 206 -3.84 -0.69 -2.52
C TYR A 206 -4.88 -0.89 -3.63
N VAL A 207 -5.66 0.14 -3.97
CA VAL A 207 -6.67 0.10 -5.05
C VAL A 207 -6.04 -0.28 -6.39
N GLU A 208 -4.91 0.32 -6.76
CA GLU A 208 -4.18 -0.04 -7.99
C GLU A 208 -3.72 -1.50 -7.97
N GLY A 209 -3.22 -1.98 -6.84
CA GLY A 209 -2.80 -3.37 -6.65
C GLY A 209 -3.95 -4.34 -6.86
N LEU A 210 -5.07 -4.07 -6.18
CA LEU A 210 -6.27 -4.90 -6.14
C LEU A 210 -6.98 -4.95 -7.50
N GLN A 211 -7.17 -3.79 -8.13
CA GLN A 211 -7.97 -3.64 -9.35
C GLN A 211 -7.14 -3.74 -10.64
N GLY A 212 -5.83 -3.47 -10.59
CA GLY A 212 -5.06 -3.09 -11.77
C GLY A 212 -5.32 -1.64 -12.16
N LEU A 213 -4.59 -1.12 -13.16
CA LEU A 213 -4.73 0.27 -13.59
C LEU A 213 -5.85 0.41 -14.64
N PRO A 214 -6.65 1.48 -14.60
CA PRO A 214 -7.59 1.81 -15.66
C PRO A 214 -6.88 1.88 -17.02
N GLY A 215 -7.47 1.23 -18.04
CA GLY A 215 -6.89 1.15 -19.39
C GLY A 215 -6.02 -0.08 -19.64
N ASP A 216 -5.54 -0.76 -18.59
CA ASP A 216 -4.89 -2.05 -18.75
C ASP A 216 -5.91 -3.13 -19.13
N ALA A 217 -5.51 -4.05 -20.01
CA ALA A 217 -6.37 -5.17 -20.42
C ALA A 217 -6.84 -6.04 -19.23
N GLY A 218 -6.05 -6.07 -18.15
CA GLY A 218 -6.33 -6.81 -16.92
C GLY A 218 -7.12 -6.04 -15.86
N PHE A 219 -7.53 -4.79 -16.10
CA PHE A 219 -8.31 -4.01 -15.12
C PHE A 219 -9.57 -4.77 -14.69
N LEU A 220 -9.69 -5.06 -13.39
CA LEU A 220 -10.75 -5.83 -12.72
C LEU A 220 -10.90 -7.30 -13.17
N LYS A 221 -9.99 -7.82 -14.00
CA LYS A 221 -10.09 -9.15 -14.63
C LYS A 221 -9.00 -10.11 -14.19
N GLY A 222 -9.24 -11.40 -14.40
CA GLY A 222 -8.26 -12.46 -14.13
C GLY A 222 -7.95 -12.57 -12.64
N THR A 223 -6.75 -12.13 -12.25
CA THR A 223 -6.26 -12.11 -10.87
C THR A 223 -6.54 -10.78 -10.14
N LYS A 224 -7.29 -9.86 -10.77
CA LYS A 224 -7.74 -8.58 -10.18
C LYS A 224 -9.19 -8.67 -9.72
N ALA A 225 -9.60 -7.75 -8.87
CA ALA A 225 -10.96 -7.68 -8.33
C ALA A 225 -11.48 -6.24 -8.28
N VAL A 226 -12.79 -6.09 -8.11
CA VAL A 226 -13.41 -4.79 -7.81
C VAL A 226 -13.06 -4.38 -6.39
N GLY A 227 -12.55 -3.17 -6.19
CA GLY A 227 -12.28 -2.59 -4.87
C GLY A 227 -13.37 -1.62 -4.43
N THR A 228 -13.56 -1.51 -3.11
CA THR A 228 -14.50 -0.60 -2.47
C THR A 228 -13.78 0.31 -1.50
N VAL A 229 -13.71 1.59 -1.83
CA VAL A 229 -13.20 2.59 -0.89
C VAL A 229 -14.28 2.90 0.15
N LYS A 230 -13.93 2.83 1.44
CA LYS A 230 -14.91 2.92 2.54
C LYS A 230 -14.39 3.63 3.81
N HIS A 231 -15.25 4.20 4.66
CA HIS A 231 -16.68 4.42 4.44
C HIS A 231 -16.94 5.91 4.18
N TRP A 232 -17.62 6.21 3.08
CA TRP A 232 -17.98 7.57 2.67
C TRP A 232 -19.06 8.12 3.62
N LEU A 233 -18.75 9.05 4.53
CA LEU A 233 -17.49 9.78 4.66
C LEU A 233 -17.14 10.08 6.12
N GLY A 234 -15.85 10.01 6.47
CA GLY A 234 -15.33 10.59 7.71
C GLY A 234 -15.64 9.77 8.96
N ASP A 235 -15.97 8.48 8.81
CA ASP A 235 -16.14 7.51 9.89
C ASP A 235 -15.09 7.61 11.02
N GLY A 236 -13.81 7.89 10.68
CA GLY A 236 -12.76 8.13 11.67
C GLY A 236 -12.83 9.45 12.47
N ASN A 237 -13.86 10.28 12.29
CA ASN A 237 -14.00 11.62 12.90
C ASN A 237 -15.21 11.73 13.85
N THR A 238 -15.75 10.59 14.31
CA THR A 238 -16.88 10.61 15.23
C THR A 238 -16.50 11.21 16.57
N THR A 239 -17.45 11.93 17.18
CA THR A 239 -17.27 12.49 18.53
C THR A 239 -16.94 11.35 19.50
N ALA A 240 -15.91 11.54 20.33
CA ALA A 240 -15.41 10.55 21.28
C ALA A 240 -14.92 9.21 20.69
N GLY A 241 -14.77 9.13 19.36
CA GLY A 241 -14.44 7.89 18.68
C GLY A 241 -15.56 6.85 18.71
N ASP A 242 -16.82 7.25 18.91
CA ASP A 242 -17.94 6.30 18.94
C ASP A 242 -18.18 5.71 17.54
N ASP A 243 -18.20 4.38 17.43
CA ASP A 243 -18.49 3.69 16.18
C ASP A 243 -19.89 4.05 15.67
N GLN A 244 -19.98 4.40 14.38
CA GLN A 244 -21.21 4.89 13.74
C GLN A 244 -21.82 6.16 14.40
N GLY A 245 -21.03 6.88 15.20
CA GLY A 245 -21.43 8.08 15.93
C GLY A 245 -21.70 9.30 15.04
N ASN A 246 -21.51 10.51 15.61
CA ASN A 246 -21.76 11.76 14.89
C ASN A 246 -20.49 12.57 14.64
N ILE A 247 -20.36 13.09 13.42
CA ILE A 247 -19.36 14.07 13.00
C ILE A 247 -19.98 15.47 13.05
N THR A 248 -19.25 16.46 13.53
CA THR A 248 -19.68 17.88 13.65
C THR A 248 -18.87 18.85 12.79
N LEU A 249 -17.99 18.33 11.93
CA LEU A 249 -17.16 19.12 11.02
C LEU A 249 -18.01 19.89 10.01
N SER A 250 -17.58 21.09 9.63
CA SER A 250 -18.10 21.77 8.44
C SER A 250 -17.62 21.08 7.16
N GLU A 251 -18.27 21.35 6.02
CA GLU A 251 -17.87 20.75 4.73
C GLU A 251 -16.42 21.07 4.34
N SER A 252 -15.94 22.30 4.60
CA SER A 252 -14.53 22.67 4.38
C SER A 252 -13.57 21.93 5.29
N GLN A 253 -13.99 21.58 6.51
CA GLN A 253 -13.18 20.77 7.43
C GLN A 253 -13.20 19.28 7.07
N LEU A 254 -14.18 18.83 6.28
CA LEU A 254 -14.23 17.47 5.74
C LEU A 254 -13.32 17.27 4.52
N ASP A 255 -12.93 18.34 3.80
CA ASP A 255 -12.17 18.23 2.55
C ASP A 255 -10.87 17.40 2.67
N PRO A 256 -10.05 17.51 3.74
CA PRO A 256 -8.89 16.64 3.93
C PRO A 256 -9.23 15.15 3.98
N PHE A 257 -10.42 14.80 4.46
CA PHE A 257 -10.91 13.41 4.53
C PHE A 257 -11.62 12.97 3.25
N ILE A 258 -11.97 13.90 2.37
CA ILE A 258 -12.47 13.63 1.02
C ILE A 258 -11.30 13.38 0.05
N GLN A 259 -10.14 13.99 0.28
CA GLN A 259 -8.95 13.86 -0.59
C GLN A 259 -8.57 12.39 -0.88
N PRO A 260 -8.53 11.45 0.09
CA PRO A 260 -8.29 10.03 -0.20
C PRO A 260 -9.26 9.42 -1.21
N TYR A 261 -10.54 9.76 -1.15
CA TYR A 261 -11.54 9.28 -2.10
C TYR A 261 -11.34 9.92 -3.47
N ARG A 262 -11.01 11.21 -3.52
CA ARG A 262 -10.72 11.92 -4.78
C ARG A 262 -9.58 11.24 -5.54
N GLU A 263 -8.48 10.92 -4.86
CA GLU A 263 -7.33 10.24 -5.46
C GLU A 263 -7.65 8.80 -5.84
N ALA A 264 -8.31 8.04 -4.97
CA ALA A 264 -8.65 6.65 -5.26
C ALA A 264 -9.66 6.51 -6.42
N ILE A 265 -10.61 7.43 -6.54
CA ILE A 265 -11.54 7.49 -7.69
C ILE A 265 -10.79 7.81 -8.99
N GLN A 266 -9.86 8.77 -8.95
CA GLN A 266 -9.01 9.08 -10.10
C GLN A 266 -8.11 7.90 -10.50
N ALA A 267 -7.63 7.12 -9.53
CA ALA A 267 -6.90 5.87 -9.75
C ALA A 267 -7.81 4.71 -10.20
N GLY A 268 -9.12 4.93 -10.26
CA GLY A 268 -10.07 4.02 -10.88
C GLY A 268 -10.87 3.16 -9.91
N ALA A 269 -10.99 3.50 -8.62
CA ALA A 269 -11.91 2.83 -7.71
C ALA A 269 -13.30 2.67 -8.35
N ARG A 270 -13.91 1.48 -8.22
CA ARG A 270 -15.19 1.14 -8.86
C ARG A 270 -16.36 0.94 -7.92
N SER A 271 -16.10 0.93 -6.62
CA SER A 271 -17.13 0.90 -5.60
C SER A 271 -16.80 1.88 -4.47
N VAL A 272 -17.83 2.50 -3.90
CA VAL A 272 -17.75 3.35 -2.70
C VAL A 272 -18.85 2.89 -1.74
N MET A 273 -18.48 2.57 -0.50
CA MET A 273 -19.43 2.18 0.53
C MET A 273 -19.80 3.36 1.43
N ILE A 274 -21.09 3.56 1.68
CA ILE A 274 -21.57 4.66 2.53
C ILE A 274 -21.46 4.32 4.01
N SER A 275 -20.94 5.24 4.82
CA SER A 275 -20.79 5.09 6.27
C SER A 275 -22.11 5.14 7.03
N LEU A 276 -22.23 4.35 8.11
CA LEU A 276 -23.38 4.35 9.04
C LEU A 276 -23.41 5.58 9.97
N THR A 277 -22.31 6.33 10.02
CA THR A 277 -22.12 7.58 10.76
C THR A 277 -23.16 8.66 10.40
N THR A 278 -23.42 9.58 11.32
CA THR A 278 -24.17 10.81 11.05
C THR A 278 -23.23 12.00 10.83
N TRP A 279 -23.64 12.93 9.98
CA TRP A 279 -23.01 14.23 9.84
C TRP A 279 -23.97 15.33 10.25
N ASN A 280 -23.63 16.08 11.30
CA ASN A 280 -24.49 17.09 11.92
C ASN A 280 -25.91 16.56 12.24
N GLY A 281 -25.98 15.34 12.76
CA GLY A 281 -27.22 14.64 13.11
C GLY A 281 -27.97 14.00 11.94
N ALA A 282 -27.56 14.23 10.69
CA ALA A 282 -28.18 13.62 9.52
C ALA A 282 -27.46 12.31 9.11
N LYS A 283 -28.21 11.25 8.81
CA LYS A 283 -27.64 9.96 8.38
C LYS A 283 -27.07 10.04 6.96
N MET A 284 -25.85 9.54 6.78
CA MET A 284 -25.16 9.61 5.49
C MET A 284 -25.87 8.83 4.39
N HIS A 285 -26.43 7.65 4.68
CA HIS A 285 -27.23 6.86 3.73
C HIS A 285 -28.42 7.59 3.12
N ALA A 286 -28.97 8.59 3.82
CA ALA A 286 -30.09 9.40 3.35
C ALA A 286 -29.67 10.78 2.80
N SER A 287 -28.36 11.06 2.71
CA SER A 287 -27.84 12.37 2.30
C SER A 287 -27.61 12.45 0.79
N SER A 288 -28.56 13.04 0.06
CA SER A 288 -28.40 13.31 -1.37
C SER A 288 -27.22 14.25 -1.67
N HIS A 289 -26.93 15.19 -0.76
CA HIS A 289 -25.78 16.09 -0.90
C HIS A 289 -24.46 15.33 -0.88
N LEU A 290 -24.24 14.45 0.10
CA LEU A 290 -22.99 13.68 0.20
C LEU A 290 -22.85 12.68 -0.95
N ILE A 291 -23.93 11.99 -1.30
CA ILE A 291 -23.88 10.85 -2.23
C ILE A 291 -23.98 11.32 -3.69
N THR A 292 -24.97 12.15 -4.01
CA THR A 292 -25.21 12.58 -5.39
C THR A 292 -24.40 13.82 -5.73
N THR A 293 -24.51 14.89 -4.94
CA THR A 293 -23.85 16.17 -5.25
C THR A 293 -22.34 16.08 -5.11
N MET A 294 -21.82 15.62 -3.98
CA MET A 294 -20.39 15.61 -3.73
C MET A 294 -19.69 14.43 -4.40
N LEU A 295 -20.14 13.20 -4.18
CA LEU A 295 -19.48 12.02 -4.70
C LEU A 295 -19.72 11.81 -6.21
N LYS A 296 -20.97 11.62 -6.63
CA LYS A 296 -21.26 11.28 -8.03
C LYS A 296 -21.01 12.44 -9.00
N GLN A 297 -21.48 13.64 -8.67
CA GLN A 297 -21.35 14.82 -9.54
C GLN A 297 -20.01 15.54 -9.30
N GLY A 298 -19.69 15.85 -8.04
CA GLY A 298 -18.50 16.63 -7.68
C GLY A 298 -17.18 15.91 -7.96
N LEU A 299 -17.07 14.62 -7.59
CA LEU A 299 -15.88 13.81 -7.91
C LEU A 299 -15.99 13.05 -9.23
N GLY A 300 -17.13 13.14 -9.93
CA GLY A 300 -17.36 12.43 -11.18
C GLY A 300 -17.41 10.91 -11.05
N PHE A 301 -17.72 10.39 -9.85
CA PHE A 301 -17.73 8.95 -9.61
C PHE A 301 -18.80 8.24 -10.46
N ASP A 302 -18.37 7.28 -11.29
CA ASP A 302 -19.19 6.55 -12.26
C ASP A 302 -19.38 5.05 -11.93
N GLY A 303 -18.81 4.61 -10.80
CA GLY A 303 -18.95 3.25 -10.26
C GLY A 303 -20.18 3.05 -9.39
N ILE A 304 -20.15 1.97 -8.59
CA ILE A 304 -21.23 1.55 -7.69
C ILE A 304 -21.14 2.30 -6.36
N VAL A 305 -22.22 2.96 -5.94
CA VAL A 305 -22.42 3.35 -4.54
C VAL A 305 -23.18 2.24 -3.83
N VAL A 306 -22.54 1.57 -2.87
CA VAL A 306 -23.13 0.49 -2.08
C VAL A 306 -23.43 0.97 -0.65
N SER A 307 -24.53 0.52 -0.05
CA SER A 307 -24.76 0.73 1.38
C SER A 307 -23.85 -0.16 2.22
N ASP A 308 -23.52 0.28 3.43
CA ASP A 308 -23.09 -0.65 4.49
C ASP A 308 -24.19 -1.68 4.86
N TRP A 309 -23.85 -2.63 5.73
CA TRP A 309 -24.70 -3.69 6.26
C TRP A 309 -26.00 -3.14 6.86
N ASN A 310 -27.15 -3.52 6.28
CA ASN A 310 -28.47 -2.99 6.65
C ASN A 310 -28.57 -1.46 6.56
N GLY A 311 -27.81 -0.80 5.68
CA GLY A 311 -27.74 0.66 5.64
C GLY A 311 -29.09 1.37 5.52
N ALA A 312 -30.08 0.79 4.82
CA ALA A 312 -31.43 1.35 4.79
C ALA A 312 -32.28 0.92 6.00
N TYR A 313 -32.25 -0.37 6.37
CA TYR A 313 -33.05 -0.87 7.49
C TYR A 313 -32.60 -0.33 8.86
N SER A 314 -31.32 -0.01 9.02
CA SER A 314 -30.75 0.60 10.23
C SER A 314 -31.42 1.94 10.56
N LEU A 315 -31.86 2.69 9.55
CA LEU A 315 -32.58 3.96 9.72
C LEU A 315 -33.95 3.76 10.37
N VAL A 316 -34.57 2.59 10.18
CA VAL A 316 -35.81 2.21 10.87
C VAL A 316 -35.49 1.83 12.32
N ASN A 317 -34.48 0.98 12.52
CA ASN A 317 -34.07 0.54 13.86
C ASN A 317 -33.65 1.71 14.77
N GLN A 318 -33.08 2.76 14.17
CA GLN A 318 -32.65 3.98 14.87
C GLN A 318 -33.76 5.03 14.98
N GLY A 319 -34.98 4.75 14.50
CA GLY A 319 -36.13 5.65 14.59
C GLY A 319 -36.08 6.87 13.66
N VAL A 320 -35.18 6.90 12.68
CA VAL A 320 -35.03 7.99 11.69
C VAL A 320 -36.20 7.99 10.71
N TYR A 321 -36.64 6.79 10.30
CA TYR A 321 -37.84 6.61 9.49
C TYR A 321 -38.82 5.64 10.17
N PRO A 322 -40.14 5.86 10.02
CA PRO A 322 -41.16 5.06 10.71
C PRO A 322 -41.31 3.64 10.14
N ASN A 323 -40.86 3.39 8.91
CA ASN A 323 -40.97 2.11 8.25
C ASN A 323 -39.91 1.96 7.13
N TYR A 324 -39.74 0.73 6.66
CA TYR A 324 -38.75 0.39 5.64
C TYR A 324 -39.03 1.04 4.27
N SER A 325 -40.29 1.26 3.91
CA SER A 325 -40.64 1.91 2.64
C SER A 325 -40.13 3.36 2.59
N ASP A 326 -40.29 4.11 3.68
CA ASP A 326 -39.79 5.49 3.78
C ASP A 326 -38.26 5.55 3.83
N ALA A 327 -37.62 4.64 4.54
CA ALA A 327 -36.15 4.52 4.55
C ALA A 327 -35.60 4.18 3.16
N LEU A 328 -36.22 3.21 2.46
CA LEU A 328 -35.80 2.79 1.13
C LEU A 328 -36.02 3.89 0.08
N LYS A 329 -37.15 4.60 0.17
CA LYS A 329 -37.42 5.80 -0.65
C LYS A 329 -36.33 6.86 -0.47
N ALA A 330 -35.97 7.18 0.77
CA ALA A 330 -34.97 8.20 1.07
C ALA A 330 -33.58 7.82 0.55
N THR A 331 -33.13 6.60 0.84
CA THR A 331 -31.80 6.10 0.50
C THR A 331 -31.61 5.88 -1.02
N VAL A 332 -32.63 5.36 -1.72
CA VAL A 332 -32.59 5.23 -3.19
C VAL A 332 -32.52 6.60 -3.85
N ASN A 333 -33.33 7.56 -3.39
CA ASN A 333 -33.33 8.92 -3.95
C ASN A 333 -32.09 9.74 -3.53
N ALA A 334 -31.44 9.40 -2.40
CA ALA A 334 -30.16 9.99 -2.02
C ALA A 334 -29.04 9.64 -3.01
N GLY A 335 -29.13 8.46 -3.62
CA GLY A 335 -28.26 8.07 -4.73
C GLY A 335 -27.56 6.73 -4.58
N ILE A 336 -27.93 5.90 -3.60
CA ILE A 336 -27.38 4.55 -3.45
C ILE A 336 -27.79 3.69 -4.66
N ASP A 337 -26.85 2.89 -5.16
CA ASP A 337 -27.02 2.05 -6.35
C ASP A 337 -27.29 0.59 -5.97
N MET A 338 -26.58 0.09 -4.95
CA MET A 338 -26.69 -1.28 -4.46
C MET A 338 -26.91 -1.32 -2.95
N PHE A 339 -27.84 -2.15 -2.50
CA PHE A 339 -28.27 -2.24 -1.11
C PHE A 339 -27.85 -3.56 -0.51
N MET A 340 -26.98 -3.49 0.50
CA MET A 340 -26.57 -4.61 1.33
C MET A 340 -27.66 -4.88 2.38
N GLU A 341 -28.57 -5.78 2.05
CA GLU A 341 -29.76 -6.10 2.85
C GLU A 341 -29.69 -7.58 3.28
N PRO A 342 -28.95 -7.92 4.33
CA PRO A 342 -28.85 -9.28 4.85
C PRO A 342 -30.18 -9.76 5.45
N ASP A 343 -30.87 -8.91 6.20
CA ASP A 343 -32.01 -9.33 7.03
C ASP A 343 -33.36 -9.14 6.33
N ASN A 344 -33.52 -8.04 5.60
CA ASN A 344 -34.82 -7.63 5.04
C ASN A 344 -34.92 -7.77 3.51
N TRP A 345 -34.03 -8.57 2.91
CA TRP A 345 -33.91 -8.70 1.45
C TRP A 345 -35.23 -9.06 0.74
N SER A 346 -36.07 -9.88 1.37
CA SER A 346 -37.33 -10.36 0.77
C SER A 346 -38.36 -9.24 0.56
N GLN A 347 -38.28 -8.16 1.36
CA GLN A 347 -39.16 -6.99 1.23
C GLN A 347 -38.61 -5.96 0.24
N PHE A 348 -37.30 -5.97 -0.05
CA PHE A 348 -36.65 -4.96 -0.89
C PHE A 348 -37.32 -4.80 -2.27
N ILE A 349 -37.45 -5.90 -3.02
CA ILE A 349 -38.01 -5.87 -4.38
C ILE A 349 -39.48 -5.42 -4.40
N PRO A 350 -40.41 -6.01 -3.62
CA PRO A 350 -41.80 -5.56 -3.63
C PRO A 350 -41.97 -4.12 -3.15
N THR A 351 -41.24 -3.70 -2.12
CA THR A 351 -41.29 -2.32 -1.61
C THR A 351 -40.78 -1.32 -2.64
N LEU A 352 -39.61 -1.54 -3.24
CA LEU A 352 -39.07 -0.62 -4.25
C LEU A 352 -39.92 -0.60 -5.53
N THR A 353 -40.52 -1.74 -5.91
CA THR A 353 -41.46 -1.80 -7.04
C THR A 353 -42.67 -0.91 -6.79
N ALA A 354 -43.24 -0.94 -5.58
CA ALA A 354 -44.36 -0.07 -5.21
C ALA A 354 -43.98 1.42 -5.20
N LEU A 355 -42.78 1.76 -4.72
CA LEU A 355 -42.25 3.13 -4.74
C LEU A 355 -42.06 3.66 -6.16
N VAL A 356 -41.60 2.82 -7.09
CA VAL A 356 -41.45 3.19 -8.50
C VAL A 356 -42.82 3.35 -9.18
N ASN A 357 -43.72 2.39 -8.99
CA ASN A 357 -45.07 2.43 -9.58
C ASN A 357 -45.91 3.61 -9.08
N SER A 358 -45.68 4.07 -7.84
CA SER A 358 -46.32 5.27 -7.28
C SER A 358 -45.61 6.58 -7.65
N GLY A 359 -44.49 6.53 -8.37
CA GLY A 359 -43.72 7.71 -8.79
C GLY A 359 -42.86 8.34 -7.69
N GLN A 360 -42.77 7.71 -6.50
CA GLN A 360 -41.95 8.19 -5.39
C GLN A 360 -40.45 7.93 -5.59
N VAL A 361 -40.12 6.96 -6.43
CA VAL A 361 -38.77 6.74 -6.98
C VAL A 361 -38.89 6.74 -8.49
N SER A 362 -38.07 7.54 -9.19
CA SER A 362 -38.17 7.64 -10.65
C SER A 362 -37.54 6.44 -11.37
N GLN A 363 -38.09 6.06 -12.53
CA GLN A 363 -37.45 5.06 -13.40
C GLN A 363 -36.04 5.51 -13.83
N THR A 364 -35.79 6.81 -13.96
CA THR A 364 -34.46 7.38 -14.24
C THR A 364 -33.47 7.07 -13.12
N ARG A 365 -33.88 7.19 -11.84
CA ARG A 365 -33.03 6.84 -10.69
C ARG A 365 -32.67 5.36 -10.68
N ILE A 366 -33.64 4.48 -10.96
CA ILE A 366 -33.41 3.04 -11.11
C ILE A 366 -32.45 2.75 -12.28
N ASN A 367 -32.63 3.42 -13.42
CA ASN A 367 -31.77 3.26 -14.58
C ASN A 367 -30.32 3.73 -14.31
N ASP A 368 -30.10 4.82 -13.57
CA ASP A 368 -28.75 5.26 -13.14
C ASP A 368 -28.07 4.19 -12.28
N ALA A 369 -28.77 3.70 -11.23
CA ALA A 369 -28.25 2.66 -10.34
C ALA A 369 -27.82 1.41 -11.10
N VAL A 370 -28.72 0.89 -11.94
CA VAL A 370 -28.47 -0.33 -12.69
C VAL A 370 -27.39 -0.13 -13.74
N SER A 371 -27.31 1.04 -14.39
CA SER A 371 -26.23 1.32 -15.35
C SER A 371 -24.85 1.26 -14.70
N ARG A 372 -24.71 1.79 -13.49
CA ARG A 372 -23.46 1.75 -12.70
C ARG A 372 -23.07 0.32 -12.30
N ILE A 373 -24.03 -0.47 -11.86
CA ILE A 373 -23.84 -1.88 -11.51
C ILE A 373 -23.40 -2.69 -12.74
N LEU A 374 -24.12 -2.54 -13.86
CA LEU A 374 -23.81 -3.25 -15.10
C LEU A 374 -22.45 -2.83 -15.67
N ARG A 375 -22.10 -1.54 -15.61
CA ARG A 375 -20.79 -1.02 -16.03
C ARG A 375 -19.66 -1.76 -15.32
N VAL A 376 -19.72 -1.84 -13.99
CA VAL A 376 -18.69 -2.54 -13.21
C VAL A 376 -18.67 -4.04 -13.52
N LYS A 377 -19.82 -4.69 -13.70
CA LYS A 377 -19.88 -6.11 -14.10
C LYS A 377 -19.23 -6.39 -15.47
N PHE A 378 -19.49 -5.53 -16.46
CA PHE A 378 -18.84 -5.63 -17.76
C PHE A 378 -17.33 -5.33 -17.69
N GLN A 379 -16.93 -4.31 -16.94
CA GLN A 379 -15.51 -3.99 -16.72
C GLN A 379 -14.77 -5.14 -16.04
N ALA A 380 -15.39 -5.80 -15.05
CA ALA A 380 -14.87 -6.98 -14.37
C ALA A 380 -14.84 -8.26 -15.24
N GLY A 381 -15.34 -8.19 -16.48
CA GLY A 381 -15.36 -9.32 -17.41
C GLY A 381 -16.29 -10.46 -16.98
N LEU A 382 -17.27 -10.19 -16.10
CA LEU A 382 -18.15 -11.23 -15.55
C LEU A 382 -19.06 -11.86 -16.60
N PHE A 383 -19.38 -11.15 -17.68
CA PHE A 383 -20.17 -11.70 -18.78
C PHE A 383 -19.34 -12.66 -19.65
N GLU A 384 -18.02 -12.51 -19.67
CA GLU A 384 -17.11 -13.37 -20.42
C GLU A 384 -16.63 -14.56 -19.59
N ALA A 385 -16.34 -14.33 -18.30
CA ALA A 385 -15.85 -15.33 -17.36
C ALA A 385 -16.64 -15.26 -16.04
N PRO A 386 -17.89 -15.75 -16.01
CA PRO A 386 -18.74 -15.65 -14.82
C PRO A 386 -18.28 -16.55 -13.67
N TYR A 387 -17.65 -17.68 -13.95
CA TYR A 387 -17.29 -18.69 -12.95
C TYR A 387 -15.86 -18.51 -12.41
N SER A 388 -15.58 -19.15 -11.28
CA SER A 388 -14.22 -19.25 -10.74
C SER A 388 -13.25 -19.89 -11.73
N ASP A 389 -11.99 -19.46 -11.69
CA ASP A 389 -10.90 -20.02 -12.48
C ASP A 389 -10.22 -21.16 -11.69
N PRO A 390 -10.35 -22.44 -12.11
CA PRO A 390 -9.76 -23.57 -11.40
C PRO A 390 -8.23 -23.55 -11.34
N SER A 391 -7.56 -22.82 -12.24
CA SER A 391 -6.10 -22.72 -12.25
C SER A 391 -5.59 -21.97 -11.01
N LEU A 392 -6.32 -20.96 -10.52
CA LEU A 392 -5.95 -20.19 -9.33
C LEU A 392 -6.07 -21.00 -8.02
N LEU A 393 -6.87 -22.08 -8.01
CA LEU A 393 -6.93 -22.99 -6.86
C LEU A 393 -5.65 -23.83 -6.72
N THR A 394 -4.96 -24.10 -7.84
CA THR A 394 -3.87 -25.09 -7.92
C THR A 394 -2.50 -24.49 -8.20
N ASP A 395 -2.40 -23.19 -8.49
CA ASP A 395 -1.13 -22.52 -8.82
C ASP A 395 -0.18 -22.31 -7.63
N GLY A 396 -0.61 -22.68 -6.41
CA GLY A 396 0.17 -22.59 -5.19
C GLY A 396 0.27 -21.18 -4.58
N SER A 397 -0.44 -20.19 -5.12
CA SER A 397 -0.38 -18.81 -4.62
C SER A 397 -1.23 -18.58 -3.37
N PHE A 398 -2.42 -19.19 -3.29
CA PHE A 398 -3.33 -19.04 -2.15
C PHE A 398 -2.68 -19.56 -0.86
N GLY A 399 -2.48 -18.68 0.13
CA GLY A 399 -1.77 -19.04 1.36
C GLY A 399 -0.33 -19.51 1.10
N GLY A 400 0.22 -19.17 -0.07
CA GLY A 400 1.48 -19.69 -0.59
C GLY A 400 2.70 -18.98 -0.04
N THR A 401 3.88 -19.58 -0.26
CA THR A 401 5.15 -19.08 0.26
C THR A 401 5.48 -17.66 -0.19
N GLN A 402 5.13 -17.28 -1.42
CA GLN A 402 5.38 -15.94 -1.95
C GLN A 402 4.55 -14.87 -1.23
N HIS A 403 3.26 -15.11 -1.03
CA HIS A 403 2.39 -14.16 -0.34
C HIS A 403 2.75 -14.09 1.15
N ARG A 404 3.07 -15.21 1.78
CA ARG A 404 3.56 -15.25 3.17
C ARG A 404 4.91 -14.54 3.33
N ALA A 405 5.82 -14.64 2.35
CA ALA A 405 7.06 -13.87 2.36
C ALA A 405 6.80 -12.35 2.24
N LEU A 406 5.82 -11.94 1.45
CA LEU A 406 5.36 -10.56 1.37
C LEU A 406 4.71 -10.10 2.70
N ALA A 407 3.89 -10.93 3.33
CA ALA A 407 3.33 -10.62 4.65
C ALA A 407 4.42 -10.51 5.71
N ARG A 408 5.41 -11.40 5.74
CA ARG A 408 6.60 -11.27 6.61
C ARG A 408 7.38 -9.98 6.36
N GLU A 409 7.53 -9.57 5.10
CA GLU A 409 8.10 -8.26 4.73
C GLU A 409 7.31 -7.11 5.32
N ALA A 410 5.97 -7.16 5.22
CA ALA A 410 5.10 -6.15 5.77
C ALA A 410 5.19 -6.09 7.31
N VAL A 411 5.21 -7.25 7.98
CA VAL A 411 5.37 -7.35 9.44
C VAL A 411 6.65 -6.64 9.88
N ARG A 412 7.81 -6.99 9.32
CA ARG A 412 9.08 -6.35 9.74
C ARG A 412 9.12 -4.85 9.47
N LYS A 413 8.55 -4.39 8.35
CA LYS A 413 8.48 -2.96 8.01
C LYS A 413 7.48 -2.19 8.88
N SER A 414 6.45 -2.85 9.40
CA SER A 414 5.41 -2.26 10.25
C SER A 414 5.82 -2.10 11.71
N ALA A 415 6.74 -2.93 12.21
CA ALA A 415 7.19 -2.89 13.59
C ALA A 415 7.91 -1.56 13.90
N VAL A 416 7.47 -0.87 14.95
CA VAL A 416 8.04 0.42 15.37
C VAL A 416 8.79 0.23 16.69
N LEU A 417 10.09 0.50 16.69
CA LEU A 417 10.90 0.51 17.90
C LEU A 417 10.72 1.86 18.61
N LEU A 418 10.18 1.87 19.81
CA LEU A 418 9.85 3.10 20.54
C LEU A 418 10.84 3.40 21.68
N LYS A 419 11.46 2.36 22.23
CA LYS A 419 12.49 2.44 23.28
C LYS A 419 13.54 1.36 23.04
N ASN A 420 14.82 1.68 23.27
CA ASN A 420 15.95 0.73 23.21
C ASN A 420 17.11 1.19 24.11
N GLU A 421 16.84 1.25 25.41
CA GLU A 421 17.85 1.58 26.43
C GLU A 421 18.94 0.50 26.51
N GLY A 422 20.17 0.95 26.77
CA GLY A 422 21.34 0.06 26.80
C GLY A 422 21.66 -0.62 25.46
N LYS A 423 20.92 -0.30 24.38
CA LYS A 423 21.00 -0.98 23.07
C LYS A 423 20.78 -2.49 23.20
N LEU A 424 19.76 -2.89 23.98
CA LEU A 424 19.38 -4.30 24.14
C LEU A 424 19.07 -4.97 22.80
N LEU A 425 18.38 -4.27 21.89
CA LEU A 425 18.16 -4.73 20.53
C LEU A 425 19.28 -4.25 19.58
N PRO A 426 19.75 -5.10 18.63
CA PRO A 426 19.25 -6.45 18.37
C PRO A 426 19.74 -7.49 19.39
N LEU A 427 18.89 -8.49 19.67
CA LEU A 427 19.23 -9.63 20.52
C LEU A 427 20.24 -10.55 19.83
N SER A 428 21.18 -11.10 20.60
CA SER A 428 22.09 -12.13 20.10
C SER A 428 21.33 -13.43 19.83
N LYS A 429 21.51 -14.01 18.64
CA LYS A 429 20.96 -15.34 18.29
C LYS A 429 21.47 -16.47 19.19
N ASN A 430 22.59 -16.26 19.90
CA ASN A 430 23.16 -17.23 20.84
C ASN A 430 22.68 -17.02 22.29
N ALA A 431 21.97 -15.93 22.59
CA ALA A 431 21.51 -15.63 23.93
C ALA A 431 20.53 -16.68 24.45
N LYS A 432 20.53 -16.87 25.77
CA LYS A 432 19.50 -17.61 26.50
C LYS A 432 18.35 -16.65 26.79
N LEU A 433 17.24 -16.80 26.08
CA LEU A 433 16.13 -15.87 26.10
C LEU A 433 14.89 -16.48 26.76
N PHE A 434 14.18 -15.65 27.52
CA PHE A 434 12.90 -16.00 28.12
C PHE A 434 11.76 -15.32 27.34
N VAL A 435 10.79 -16.08 26.83
CA VAL A 435 9.62 -15.53 26.15
C VAL A 435 8.40 -15.63 27.07
N ALA A 436 7.63 -14.56 27.20
CA ALA A 436 6.53 -14.47 28.14
C ALA A 436 5.24 -13.90 27.53
N GLY A 437 4.12 -14.18 28.19
CA GLY A 437 2.79 -13.71 27.83
C GLY A 437 2.05 -14.73 26.95
N SER A 438 0.76 -14.96 27.24
CA SER A 438 -0.08 -15.90 26.49
C SER A 438 -0.14 -15.56 24.99
N LYS A 439 -0.04 -14.27 24.67
CA LYS A 439 -0.11 -13.74 23.30
C LYS A 439 1.13 -14.03 22.46
N ALA A 440 2.25 -14.45 23.06
CA ALA A 440 3.46 -14.81 22.32
C ALA A 440 3.24 -16.03 21.41
N ASN A 441 2.32 -16.93 21.77
CA ASN A 441 2.04 -18.16 21.04
C ASN A 441 0.59 -18.24 20.56
N ASP A 442 0.04 -17.14 20.04
CA ASP A 442 -1.37 -17.04 19.70
C ASP A 442 -1.59 -16.36 18.34
N ILE A 443 -1.86 -17.16 17.29
CA ILE A 443 -2.07 -16.66 15.91
C ILE A 443 -3.28 -15.72 15.85
N GLY A 444 -4.36 -16.06 16.53
CA GLY A 444 -5.59 -15.29 16.50
C GLY A 444 -5.40 -13.89 17.07
N THR A 445 -4.72 -13.79 18.21
CA THR A 445 -4.45 -12.50 18.88
C THR A 445 -3.52 -11.62 18.05
N GLN A 446 -2.45 -12.17 17.46
CA GLN A 446 -1.57 -11.37 16.59
C GLN A 446 -2.22 -10.98 15.25
N SER A 447 -3.35 -11.61 14.88
CA SER A 447 -4.10 -11.26 13.67
C SER A 447 -5.21 -10.23 13.93
N GLY A 448 -5.79 -10.23 15.13
CA GLY A 448 -6.79 -9.25 15.55
C GLY A 448 -8.20 -9.52 15.01
N GLY A 449 -9.04 -8.47 14.96
CA GLY A 449 -10.38 -8.54 14.38
C GLY A 449 -10.35 -8.86 12.89
N TRP A 450 -11.51 -9.17 12.32
CA TRP A 450 -11.66 -9.55 10.91
C TRP A 450 -10.77 -10.74 10.48
N THR A 451 -10.47 -11.69 11.37
CA THR A 451 -9.71 -12.90 11.01
C THR A 451 -10.53 -14.15 11.31
N ILE A 452 -10.92 -14.88 10.26
CA ILE A 452 -11.80 -16.07 10.26
C ILE A 452 -13.24 -15.79 10.74
N SER A 453 -13.40 -15.03 11.82
CA SER A 453 -14.67 -14.52 12.34
C SER A 453 -14.63 -12.98 12.36
N TRP A 454 -15.81 -12.36 12.44
CA TRP A 454 -15.95 -10.90 12.49
C TRP A 454 -15.10 -10.25 13.60
N GLN A 455 -15.29 -10.68 14.85
CA GLN A 455 -14.54 -10.14 15.99
C GLN A 455 -13.10 -10.68 16.08
N GLY A 456 -12.73 -11.64 15.23
CA GLY A 456 -11.58 -12.50 15.46
C GLY A 456 -11.79 -13.41 16.69
N SER A 457 -10.74 -14.14 17.06
CA SER A 457 -10.68 -14.88 18.32
C SER A 457 -9.22 -15.26 18.61
N SER A 458 -8.89 -15.45 19.89
CA SER A 458 -7.58 -15.99 20.28
C SER A 458 -7.48 -17.49 19.95
N GLY A 459 -6.26 -17.98 19.84
CA GLY A 459 -5.92 -19.38 19.60
C GLY A 459 -5.45 -19.68 18.18
N ALA A 460 -5.35 -20.96 17.86
CA ALA A 460 -4.89 -21.46 16.55
C ALA A 460 -6.02 -21.48 15.52
N ILE A 461 -6.52 -20.31 15.14
CA ILE A 461 -7.71 -20.16 14.28
C ILE A 461 -7.43 -20.39 12.78
N THR A 462 -6.18 -20.22 12.36
CA THR A 462 -5.70 -20.41 10.98
C THR A 462 -4.20 -20.76 10.99
N PRO A 463 -3.65 -21.40 9.94
CA PRO A 463 -2.22 -21.68 9.86
C PRO A 463 -1.38 -20.39 9.73
N GLY A 464 -0.28 -20.33 10.47
CA GLY A 464 0.68 -19.23 10.46
C GLY A 464 1.87 -19.55 11.36
N THR A 465 2.75 -18.57 11.54
CA THR A 465 3.88 -18.62 12.47
C THR A 465 3.62 -17.65 13.62
N THR A 466 3.57 -18.14 14.85
CA THR A 466 3.46 -17.27 16.04
C THR A 466 4.75 -16.51 16.29
N ILE A 467 4.70 -15.43 17.05
CA ILE A 467 5.92 -14.69 17.46
C ILE A 467 6.90 -15.61 18.21
N LEU A 468 6.42 -16.46 19.12
CA LEU A 468 7.22 -17.46 19.81
C LEU A 468 7.90 -18.42 18.83
N GLN A 469 7.16 -18.96 17.86
CA GLN A 469 7.72 -19.85 16.84
C GLN A 469 8.77 -19.13 15.98
N GLY A 470 8.53 -17.86 15.64
CA GLY A 470 9.49 -17.02 14.94
C GLY A 470 10.79 -16.82 15.72
N ILE A 471 10.69 -16.53 17.02
CA ILE A 471 11.84 -16.37 17.92
C ILE A 471 12.62 -17.69 18.05
N GLN A 472 11.93 -18.80 18.24
CA GLN A 472 12.54 -20.13 18.31
C GLN A 472 13.28 -20.50 17.03
N ALA A 473 12.72 -20.15 15.87
CA ALA A 473 13.34 -20.40 14.57
C ALA A 473 14.56 -19.49 14.28
N ALA A 474 14.56 -18.27 14.83
CA ALA A 474 15.65 -17.31 14.64
C ALA A 474 16.87 -17.57 15.55
N ALA A 475 16.66 -18.21 16.70
CA ALA A 475 17.73 -18.56 17.64
C ALA A 475 18.70 -19.59 17.04
N ALA A 476 19.99 -19.42 17.31
CA ALA A 476 21.03 -20.37 16.88
C ALA A 476 20.83 -21.77 17.49
N ASN A 477 20.26 -21.82 18.69
CA ASN A 477 19.82 -23.04 19.35
C ASN A 477 18.42 -22.82 19.95
N PRO A 478 17.36 -23.47 19.43
CA PRO A 478 16.00 -23.34 19.98
C PRO A 478 15.89 -23.73 21.47
N ALA A 479 16.79 -24.59 21.98
CA ALA A 479 16.81 -24.96 23.41
C ALA A 479 17.21 -23.80 24.34
N ASN A 480 17.76 -22.71 23.79
CA ASN A 480 18.04 -21.48 24.54
C ASN A 480 16.79 -20.62 24.76
N ILE A 481 15.66 -20.96 24.14
CA ILE A 481 14.40 -20.23 24.25
C ILE A 481 13.48 -20.98 25.21
N THR A 482 13.18 -20.37 26.35
CA THR A 482 12.15 -20.86 27.27
C THR A 482 10.88 -20.03 27.15
N TYR A 483 9.72 -20.61 27.44
CA TYR A 483 8.43 -19.94 27.33
C TYR A 483 7.58 -20.12 28.58
N SER A 484 6.97 -19.03 29.06
CA SER A 484 6.00 -19.06 30.15
C SER A 484 4.88 -18.05 29.91
N SER A 485 3.65 -18.54 29.77
CA SER A 485 2.50 -17.67 29.47
C SER A 485 2.18 -16.67 30.59
N ASN A 486 2.60 -16.93 31.84
CA ASN A 486 2.38 -16.05 32.99
C ASN A 486 3.62 -15.25 33.42
N GLY A 487 4.75 -15.40 32.71
CA GLY A 487 5.98 -14.66 32.99
C GLY A 487 6.82 -15.16 34.17
N SER A 488 6.42 -16.24 34.86
CA SER A 488 7.22 -16.78 35.96
C SER A 488 8.40 -17.64 35.46
N GLY A 489 9.55 -17.56 36.14
CA GLY A 489 10.76 -18.35 35.82
C GLY A 489 11.80 -17.66 34.94
N ALA A 490 11.73 -16.33 34.77
CA ALA A 490 12.67 -15.58 33.94
C ALA A 490 14.11 -15.52 34.48
N ALA A 491 14.33 -15.70 35.78
CA ALA A 491 15.66 -15.56 36.40
C ALA A 491 16.74 -16.43 35.73
N GLY A 492 17.93 -15.86 35.49
CA GLY A 492 19.07 -16.55 34.87
C GLY A 492 19.00 -16.70 33.34
N HIS A 493 18.19 -15.86 32.68
CA HIS A 493 18.23 -15.63 31.23
C HIS A 493 18.96 -14.31 30.94
N ASP A 494 19.48 -14.15 29.72
CA ASP A 494 20.21 -12.95 29.29
C ASP A 494 19.26 -11.78 29.04
N ALA A 495 18.07 -12.07 28.52
CA ALA A 495 16.99 -11.09 28.30
C ALA A 495 15.63 -11.80 28.23
N ALA A 496 14.56 -11.03 28.42
CA ALA A 496 13.18 -11.46 28.27
C ALA A 496 12.49 -10.75 27.09
N ILE A 497 11.62 -11.46 26.38
CA ILE A 497 10.71 -10.91 25.37
C ILE A 497 9.29 -11.15 25.88
N VAL A 498 8.56 -10.08 26.20
CA VAL A 498 7.22 -10.16 26.79
C VAL A 498 6.20 -9.66 25.77
N VAL A 499 5.29 -10.55 25.34
CA VAL A 499 4.27 -10.23 24.33
C VAL A 499 2.92 -10.04 25.01
N VAL A 500 2.39 -8.82 24.95
CA VAL A 500 1.16 -8.36 25.63
C VAL A 500 0.31 -7.51 24.70
N GLY A 501 -0.93 -7.16 25.08
CA GLY A 501 -1.74 -6.18 24.36
C GLY A 501 -3.23 -6.47 24.26
N GLU A 502 -3.89 -5.96 23.23
CA GLU A 502 -5.34 -6.10 23.08
C GLU A 502 -5.75 -7.53 22.72
N ASP A 503 -6.98 -7.90 23.08
CA ASP A 503 -7.66 -9.05 22.50
C ASP A 503 -8.32 -8.66 21.16
N PRO A 504 -8.54 -9.62 20.24
CA PRO A 504 -9.26 -9.36 18.99
C PRO A 504 -10.63 -8.70 19.22
N SER A 505 -10.91 -7.66 18.44
CA SER A 505 -12.22 -7.00 18.39
C SER A 505 -12.39 -6.25 17.08
N ALA A 506 -13.63 -5.99 16.69
CA ALA A 506 -13.99 -5.20 15.52
C ALA A 506 -15.17 -4.28 15.84
N GLU A 507 -15.19 -3.11 15.19
CA GLU A 507 -16.29 -2.13 15.27
C GLU A 507 -16.59 -1.71 16.71
N MET A 508 -17.86 -1.50 17.06
CA MET A 508 -18.32 -1.09 18.39
C MET A 508 -17.79 -1.94 19.55
N MET A 509 -17.45 -3.21 19.32
CA MET A 509 -16.88 -4.07 20.39
C MET A 509 -15.46 -3.65 20.78
N GLY A 510 -14.79 -2.91 19.90
CA GLY A 510 -13.49 -2.29 20.15
C GLY A 510 -13.58 -0.88 20.73
N ASP A 511 -14.76 -0.27 20.85
CA ASP A 511 -14.87 1.09 21.38
C ASP A 511 -14.43 1.18 22.84
N VAL A 512 -13.86 2.33 23.20
CA VAL A 512 -13.27 2.57 24.52
C VAL A 512 -13.75 3.91 25.08
N GLY A 513 -14.18 3.91 26.34
CA GLY A 513 -14.60 5.11 27.04
C GLY A 513 -15.86 4.92 27.88
N PRO A 514 -16.45 6.01 28.40
CA PRO A 514 -17.65 5.94 29.20
C PRO A 514 -18.81 5.27 28.45
N GLY A 515 -19.35 4.18 28.99
CA GLY A 515 -20.47 3.44 28.39
C GLY A 515 -20.09 2.46 27.28
N GLN A 516 -18.80 2.36 26.94
CA GLN A 516 -18.27 1.45 25.93
C GLN A 516 -17.81 0.12 26.54
N PRO A 517 -17.60 -0.95 25.74
CA PRO A 517 -17.19 -2.27 26.24
C PRO A 517 -15.93 -2.26 27.12
N ARG A 518 -15.01 -1.32 26.86
CA ARG A 518 -13.82 -1.09 27.67
C ARG A 518 -13.79 0.35 28.22
N PRO A 519 -13.40 0.55 29.49
CA PRO A 519 -13.41 1.89 30.09
C PRO A 519 -12.23 2.77 29.66
N ASN A 520 -11.09 2.16 29.30
CA ASN A 520 -9.85 2.85 28.95
C ASN A 520 -8.95 1.98 28.05
N LEU A 521 -7.81 2.54 27.63
CA LEU A 521 -6.79 1.90 26.79
C LEU A 521 -5.65 1.30 27.62
N ASP A 522 -5.89 0.92 28.88
CA ASP A 522 -4.87 0.27 29.71
C ASP A 522 -4.66 -1.19 29.29
N LEU A 523 -3.48 -1.73 29.57
CA LEU A 523 -3.23 -3.17 29.47
C LEU A 523 -4.13 -3.94 30.46
N SER A 524 -4.52 -5.16 30.08
CA SER A 524 -5.30 -6.03 30.96
C SER A 524 -4.55 -6.34 32.26
N ALA A 525 -5.29 -6.62 33.34
CA ALA A 525 -4.68 -7.01 34.61
C ALA A 525 -3.80 -8.28 34.48
N ALA A 526 -4.15 -9.18 33.55
CA ALA A 526 -3.37 -10.37 33.25
C ALA A 526 -2.01 -10.02 32.61
N ASP A 527 -2.00 -9.12 31.62
CA ASP A 527 -0.77 -8.66 30.97
C ASP A 527 0.12 -7.86 31.94
N GLN A 528 -0.47 -7.00 32.78
CA GLN A 528 0.26 -6.30 33.83
C GLN A 528 0.92 -7.27 34.82
N ALA A 529 0.24 -8.36 35.18
CA ALA A 529 0.80 -9.40 36.05
C ALA A 529 1.99 -10.15 35.39
N VAL A 530 1.92 -10.42 34.08
CA VAL A 530 3.04 -11.01 33.34
C VAL A 530 4.26 -10.09 33.36
N LEU A 531 4.07 -8.80 33.08
CA LEU A 531 5.13 -7.79 33.12
C LEU A 531 5.77 -7.71 34.52
N ALA A 532 4.95 -7.66 35.58
CA ALA A 532 5.42 -7.63 36.95
C ALA A 532 6.23 -8.89 37.35
N ASN A 533 5.81 -10.06 36.90
CA ASN A 533 6.53 -11.32 37.16
C ASN A 533 7.92 -11.34 36.52
N VAL A 534 8.04 -10.82 35.29
CA VAL A 534 9.33 -10.72 34.59
C VAL A 534 10.20 -9.65 35.25
N ALA A 535 9.64 -8.47 35.56
CA ALA A 535 10.36 -7.39 36.26
C ALA A 535 10.98 -7.88 37.58
N ALA A 536 10.21 -8.64 38.37
CA ALA A 536 10.66 -9.20 39.65
C ALA A 536 11.87 -10.15 39.54
N SER A 537 12.19 -10.64 38.35
CA SER A 537 13.36 -11.49 38.11
C SER A 537 14.67 -10.72 37.91
N GLY A 538 14.59 -9.42 37.61
CA GLY A 538 15.73 -8.55 37.29
C GLY A 538 16.36 -8.78 35.91
N VAL A 539 15.71 -9.56 35.04
CA VAL A 539 16.15 -9.77 33.65
C VAL A 539 15.70 -8.59 32.78
N PRO A 540 16.58 -8.02 31.93
CA PRO A 540 16.20 -6.93 31.05
C PRO A 540 15.13 -7.39 30.05
N MET A 541 14.07 -6.61 29.89
CA MET A 541 12.89 -6.96 29.12
C MET A 541 12.72 -6.11 27.86
N THR A 542 12.41 -6.79 26.77
CA THR A 542 11.82 -6.23 25.56
C THR A 542 10.33 -6.48 25.58
N VAL A 543 9.51 -5.43 25.59
CA VAL A 543 8.05 -5.55 25.47
C VAL A 543 7.64 -5.44 23.99
N VAL A 544 6.90 -6.42 23.51
CA VAL A 544 6.27 -6.42 22.18
C VAL A 544 4.77 -6.27 22.38
N LEU A 545 4.22 -5.13 21.96
CA LEU A 545 2.80 -4.82 22.12
C LEU A 545 2.03 -5.16 20.84
N LEU A 546 1.02 -6.01 20.99
CA LEU A 546 0.00 -6.29 19.97
C LEU A 546 -1.23 -5.41 20.23
N SER A 547 -1.47 -4.42 19.38
CA SER A 547 -2.61 -3.52 19.55
C SER A 547 -3.09 -2.95 18.22
N GLY A 548 -4.37 -2.61 18.15
CA GLY A 548 -4.93 -1.95 16.97
C GLY A 548 -4.61 -0.45 16.90
N ARG A 549 -3.97 0.09 17.94
CA ARG A 549 -3.85 1.51 18.23
C ARG A 549 -2.85 1.75 19.38
N PRO A 550 -2.42 3.00 19.61
CA PRO A 550 -1.68 3.36 20.81
C PRO A 550 -2.44 2.99 22.10
N MET A 551 -1.70 2.61 23.15
CA MET A 551 -2.25 2.25 24.47
C MET A 551 -1.63 3.09 25.59
N THR A 552 -2.30 3.19 26.75
CA THR A 552 -1.84 3.97 27.90
C THR A 552 -0.81 3.20 28.72
N ILE A 553 0.47 3.43 28.40
CA ILE A 553 1.60 2.63 28.91
C ILE A 553 2.62 3.42 29.74
N SER A 554 2.47 4.73 29.88
CA SER A 554 3.49 5.63 30.48
C SER A 554 3.98 5.19 31.86
N GLY A 555 3.08 4.66 32.70
CA GLY A 555 3.44 4.23 34.05
C GLY A 555 4.30 2.97 34.12
N MET A 556 4.34 2.16 33.06
CA MET A 556 5.10 0.90 32.98
C MET A 556 6.36 1.03 32.12
N LEU A 557 6.39 1.98 31.19
CA LEU A 557 7.50 2.19 30.24
C LEU A 557 8.90 2.35 30.89
N PRO A 558 9.08 2.96 32.09
CA PRO A 558 10.38 3.03 32.73
C PRO A 558 11.02 1.68 33.02
N ASP A 559 10.22 0.63 33.25
CA ASP A 559 10.70 -0.72 33.62
C ASP A 559 11.10 -1.57 32.39
N TRP A 560 11.01 -1.03 31.18
CA TRP A 560 11.26 -1.77 29.93
C TRP A 560 12.56 -1.29 29.27
N GLU A 561 13.54 -2.15 29.05
CA GLU A 561 14.75 -1.78 28.31
C GLU A 561 14.46 -1.53 26.83
N ALA A 562 13.56 -2.31 26.22
CA ALA A 562 13.11 -2.08 24.86
C ALA A 562 11.60 -2.19 24.71
N PHE A 563 11.04 -1.40 23.79
CA PHE A 563 9.60 -1.37 23.51
C PHE A 563 9.34 -1.36 22.00
N VAL A 564 8.58 -2.34 21.54
CA VAL A 564 8.19 -2.50 20.13
C VAL A 564 6.67 -2.47 20.02
N ALA A 565 6.14 -1.53 19.24
CA ALA A 565 4.77 -1.60 18.76
C ALA A 565 4.73 -2.51 17.52
N ALA A 566 4.12 -3.69 17.67
CA ALA A 566 3.99 -4.68 16.61
C ALA A 566 2.64 -4.62 15.89
N TRP A 567 1.72 -3.77 16.38
CA TRP A 567 0.37 -3.61 15.86
C TRP A 567 -0.40 -4.94 15.85
N LEU A 568 -1.07 -5.27 14.74
CA LEU A 568 -1.70 -6.58 14.50
C LEU A 568 -1.02 -7.20 13.26
N PRO A 569 0.08 -7.95 13.43
CA PRO A 569 0.96 -8.37 12.34
C PRO A 569 0.40 -9.47 11.40
N GLY A 570 -0.72 -10.12 11.74
CA GLY A 570 -1.28 -11.19 10.89
C GLY A 570 -0.54 -12.52 11.06
N THR A 571 -0.48 -13.38 10.04
CA THR A 571 -0.03 -14.78 10.20
C THR A 571 1.48 -14.97 10.26
N GLU A 572 2.28 -13.96 9.93
CA GLU A 572 3.73 -14.11 9.70
C GLU A 572 4.57 -13.53 10.84
N GLY A 573 4.34 -14.01 12.07
CA GLY A 573 5.00 -13.53 13.30
C GLY A 573 6.53 -13.62 13.29
N ALA A 574 7.12 -14.43 12.40
CA ALA A 574 8.56 -14.44 12.15
C ALA A 574 9.12 -13.08 11.68
N GLY A 575 8.30 -12.19 11.11
CA GLY A 575 8.72 -10.83 10.77
C GLY A 575 9.04 -9.96 11.99
N ILE A 576 8.50 -10.28 13.17
CA ILE A 576 8.90 -9.64 14.42
C ILE A 576 10.28 -10.15 14.86
N ALA A 577 10.53 -11.45 14.73
CA ALA A 577 11.84 -12.02 15.03
C ALA A 577 12.94 -11.46 14.11
N ASP A 578 12.64 -11.23 12.82
CA ASP A 578 13.56 -10.60 11.86
C ASP A 578 14.21 -9.31 12.39
N VAL A 579 13.41 -8.46 13.05
CA VAL A 579 13.89 -7.17 13.58
C VAL A 579 14.42 -7.26 15.00
N LEU A 580 13.87 -8.15 15.84
CA LEU A 580 14.38 -8.37 17.20
C LEU A 580 15.81 -8.93 17.21
N PHE A 581 16.16 -9.80 16.25
CA PHE A 581 17.49 -10.39 16.13
C PHE A 581 18.41 -9.64 15.16
N GLY A 582 17.93 -8.56 14.53
CA GLY A 582 18.74 -7.72 13.65
C GLY A 582 19.08 -8.35 12.29
N ASP A 583 18.30 -9.31 11.81
CA ASP A 583 18.37 -9.76 10.40
C ASP A 583 17.92 -8.63 9.47
N TYR A 584 17.00 -7.79 9.96
CA TYR A 584 16.59 -6.53 9.37
C TYR A 584 16.57 -5.45 10.45
N ASP A 585 16.75 -4.18 10.07
CA ASP A 585 16.55 -3.07 10.99
C ASP A 585 15.06 -2.75 11.13
N PHE A 586 14.69 -2.08 12.23
CA PHE A 586 13.39 -1.44 12.34
C PHE A 586 13.33 -0.25 11.39
N THR A 587 12.31 -0.19 10.54
CA THR A 587 12.07 0.95 9.65
C THR A 587 10.73 1.62 9.90
N GLY A 588 9.83 0.96 10.64
CA GLY A 588 8.51 1.47 10.92
C GLY A 588 8.55 2.77 11.71
N LYS A 589 7.63 3.68 11.39
CA LYS A 589 7.41 4.96 12.10
C LYS A 589 5.97 5.02 12.58
N LEU A 590 5.70 5.73 13.66
CA LEU A 590 4.34 5.84 14.21
C LEU A 590 3.39 6.51 13.20
N PRO A 591 2.30 5.85 12.79
CA PRO A 591 1.27 6.46 11.94
C PRO A 591 0.19 7.19 12.76
N PHE A 592 0.26 7.08 14.09
CA PHE A 592 -0.63 7.74 15.05
C PHE A 592 0.19 8.35 16.18
N THR A 593 -0.32 9.44 16.73
CA THR A 593 0.15 10.05 17.96
C THR A 593 0.00 9.07 19.13
N TRP A 594 1.05 8.90 19.93
CA TRP A 594 0.99 8.08 21.14
C TRP A 594 0.72 8.95 22.38
N PRO A 595 -0.44 8.81 23.05
CA PRO A 595 -0.77 9.62 24.22
C PRO A 595 0.00 9.17 25.46
N ARG A 596 0.21 10.08 26.41
CA ARG A 596 0.74 9.76 27.74
C ARG A 596 -0.29 9.02 28.59
N ASP A 597 -1.54 9.45 28.52
CA ASP A 597 -2.65 8.90 29.30
C ASP A 597 -4.00 9.22 28.63
N MET A 598 -5.09 8.69 29.20
CA MET A 598 -6.44 8.87 28.69
C MET A 598 -6.91 10.34 28.64
N THR A 599 -6.35 11.23 29.48
CA THR A 599 -6.79 12.63 29.54
C THR A 599 -6.37 13.45 28.33
N GLN A 600 -5.38 12.96 27.57
CA GLN A 600 -4.98 13.58 26.31
C GLN A 600 -5.91 13.22 25.15
N ILE A 601 -6.78 12.20 25.26
CA ILE A 601 -7.52 11.68 24.10
C ILE A 601 -8.85 12.46 23.91
N PRO A 602 -9.12 13.03 22.72
CA PRO A 602 -8.36 12.91 21.48
C PRO A 602 -7.16 13.88 21.41
N LEU A 603 -6.04 13.41 20.85
CA LEU A 603 -4.84 14.20 20.55
C LEU A 603 -4.31 13.82 19.17
N THR A 604 -4.08 14.81 18.33
CA THR A 604 -3.50 14.67 16.98
C THR A 604 -2.37 15.69 16.77
N TYR A 605 -1.53 15.46 15.76
CA TYR A 605 -0.43 16.38 15.40
C TYR A 605 -0.87 17.81 15.04
N LYS A 606 -2.17 18.05 14.84
CA LYS A 606 -2.76 19.34 14.47
C LYS A 606 -3.13 20.19 15.68
N ASP A 607 -3.14 19.62 16.88
CA ASP A 607 -3.65 20.30 18.08
C ASP A 607 -2.64 21.29 18.67
N SER A 608 -3.15 22.43 19.14
CA SER A 608 -2.33 23.39 19.89
C SER A 608 -1.91 22.80 21.23
N GLY A 609 -0.62 22.85 21.57
CA GLY A 609 -0.10 22.23 22.79
C GLY A 609 0.17 20.72 22.66
N TYR A 610 0.38 20.26 21.42
CA TYR A 610 0.78 18.89 21.08
C TYR A 610 2.01 18.43 21.89
N THR A 611 1.76 17.63 22.92
CA THR A 611 2.79 17.08 23.80
C THR A 611 2.51 15.59 24.03
N PRO A 612 2.75 14.73 23.03
CA PRO A 612 2.51 13.30 23.16
C PRO A 612 3.59 12.60 24.00
N LEU A 613 3.39 11.30 24.29
CA LEU A 613 4.46 10.41 24.75
C LEU A 613 5.46 10.15 23.60
N PHE A 614 4.94 9.78 22.44
CA PHE A 614 5.69 9.66 21.20
C PHE A 614 4.92 10.36 20.07
N PRO A 615 5.55 11.29 19.33
CA PRO A 615 4.87 11.98 18.25
C PRO A 615 4.65 11.08 17.04
N ILE A 616 3.71 11.45 16.17
CA ILE A 616 3.57 10.84 14.85
C ILE A 616 4.92 10.90 14.10
N GLY A 617 5.25 9.87 13.33
CA GLY A 617 6.52 9.74 12.62
C GLY A 617 7.69 9.28 13.50
N TYR A 618 7.53 9.17 14.82
CA TYR A 618 8.58 8.66 15.69
C TYR A 618 8.82 7.16 15.50
N GLY A 619 10.06 6.74 15.67
CA GLY A 619 10.48 5.34 15.61
C GLY A 619 12.00 5.29 15.55
N LEU A 620 12.60 4.52 16.43
CA LEU A 620 14.03 4.27 16.46
C LEU A 620 14.40 3.19 15.43
N ASN A 621 15.69 3.03 15.18
CA ASN A 621 16.19 1.80 14.59
C ASN A 621 17.10 1.07 15.59
N ALA A 622 17.16 -0.25 15.51
CA ALA A 622 18.02 -1.06 16.38
C ALA A 622 19.43 -1.15 15.82
N LEU A 623 19.53 -1.23 14.49
CA LEU A 623 20.79 -1.22 13.75
C LEU A 623 21.19 0.20 13.34
N SER A 624 20.48 1.26 13.77
CA SER A 624 20.95 2.65 13.64
C SER A 624 22.01 3.03 14.68
N GLY A 625 22.80 2.05 15.13
CA GLY A 625 24.23 2.18 15.42
C GLY A 625 25.15 1.71 14.27
N GLY A 626 24.60 1.48 13.07
CA GLY A 626 25.24 0.93 11.88
C GLY A 626 25.75 1.98 10.89
N VAL A 627 26.48 1.49 9.89
CA VAL A 627 27.19 2.29 8.90
C VAL A 627 26.22 2.92 7.88
N ARG A 628 26.24 4.24 7.68
CA ARG A 628 25.44 4.97 6.68
C ARG A 628 26.18 5.05 5.34
N GLU A 629 25.62 4.46 4.28
CA GLU A 629 26.23 4.56 2.94
C GLU A 629 26.22 6.00 2.41
N LEU A 630 27.31 6.40 1.76
CA LEU A 630 27.44 7.70 1.10
C LEU A 630 27.31 7.54 -0.43
N PRO A 631 26.79 8.53 -1.16
CA PRO A 631 26.27 9.82 -0.68
C PRO A 631 24.95 9.69 0.07
N GLY A 632 24.68 10.59 1.02
CA GLY A 632 23.41 10.58 1.73
C GLY A 632 23.29 11.64 2.81
N MET A 633 22.04 11.96 3.13
CA MET A 633 21.65 12.77 4.28
C MET A 633 21.41 11.87 5.50
N ILE A 634 21.82 12.34 6.67
CA ILE A 634 21.68 11.69 7.95
C ILE A 634 21.07 12.73 8.89
N GLU A 635 19.88 12.46 9.45
CA GLU A 635 19.32 13.33 10.49
C GLU A 635 20.29 13.40 11.68
N ALA A 636 20.41 14.56 12.30
CA ALA A 636 21.43 14.80 13.32
C ALA A 636 21.22 13.91 14.55
N GLU A 637 19.96 13.65 14.92
CA GLU A 637 19.55 12.77 16.02
C GLU A 637 19.85 11.29 15.74
N ASN A 638 20.11 10.92 14.48
CA ASN A 638 20.46 9.56 14.08
C ASN A 638 21.97 9.26 14.27
N TYR A 639 22.57 9.79 15.32
CA TYR A 639 23.96 9.53 15.70
C TYR A 639 24.15 8.09 16.23
N ASN A 640 25.32 7.50 15.99
CA ASN A 640 25.72 6.20 16.52
C ASN A 640 26.09 6.24 18.01
N ALA A 641 26.66 7.38 18.43
CA ALA A 641 26.99 7.69 19.82
C ALA A 641 27.02 9.22 19.98
N SER A 642 26.75 9.71 21.18
CA SER A 642 26.85 11.14 21.50
C SER A 642 27.23 11.34 22.96
N PHE A 643 27.59 12.57 23.30
CA PHE A 643 27.81 13.02 24.68
C PHE A 643 27.34 14.47 24.83
N GLY A 644 26.57 14.74 25.87
CA GLY A 644 26.13 16.08 26.28
C GLY A 644 24.96 16.69 25.51
N VAL A 645 24.56 16.10 24.38
CA VAL A 645 23.49 16.63 23.52
C VAL A 645 22.11 16.03 23.84
N LEU A 646 21.05 16.76 23.49
CA LEU A 646 19.65 16.31 23.60
C LEU A 646 18.92 16.51 22.27
N SER A 647 17.85 15.74 22.03
CA SER A 647 16.98 15.93 20.86
C SER A 647 15.74 16.73 21.23
N GLU A 648 15.25 17.56 20.30
CA GLU A 648 14.02 18.35 20.45
C GLU A 648 13.25 18.40 19.12
N PRO A 649 11.93 18.72 19.12
CA PRO A 649 11.17 18.88 17.88
C PRO A 649 11.75 19.95 16.96
N SER A 650 11.94 19.59 15.68
CA SER A 650 12.46 20.50 14.66
C SER A 650 11.32 21.23 13.96
N SER A 651 11.45 22.55 13.81
CA SER A 651 10.54 23.35 12.98
C SER A 651 11.09 23.58 11.56
N ASP A 652 12.12 22.84 11.12
CA ASP A 652 12.63 22.91 9.76
C ASP A 652 11.67 22.27 8.75
N ALA A 653 11.91 22.49 7.46
CA ALA A 653 11.17 21.83 6.40
C ALA A 653 11.35 20.30 6.47
N GLY A 654 10.24 19.56 6.65
CA GLY A 654 10.24 18.10 6.85
C GLY A 654 9.84 17.66 8.26
N GLY A 655 9.86 18.58 9.24
CA GLY A 655 9.56 18.25 10.64
C GLY A 655 10.63 17.34 11.27
N GLY A 656 10.22 16.49 12.22
CA GLY A 656 11.12 15.53 12.87
C GLY A 656 11.74 16.07 14.16
N LEU A 657 12.93 15.55 14.49
CA LEU A 657 13.73 16.03 15.61
C LEU A 657 14.97 16.77 15.08
N ASN A 658 15.55 17.60 15.93
CA ASN A 658 16.91 18.09 15.75
C ASN A 658 17.70 17.81 17.03
N VAL A 659 19.02 17.87 16.94
CA VAL A 659 19.89 17.86 18.11
C VAL A 659 20.13 19.30 18.57
N GLY A 660 19.93 19.54 19.85
CA GLY A 660 20.11 20.84 20.51
C GLY A 660 20.75 20.69 21.89
N PHE A 661 20.68 21.77 22.68
CA PHE A 661 21.32 21.87 24.00
C PHE A 661 22.85 21.66 23.96
N ILE A 662 23.47 22.00 22.83
CA ILE A 662 24.88 21.72 22.57
C ILE A 662 25.78 22.74 23.28
N GLU A 663 26.62 22.25 24.18
CA GLU A 663 27.67 22.99 24.89
C GLU A 663 29.07 22.71 24.31
N THR A 664 30.03 23.55 24.68
CA THR A 664 31.42 23.37 24.24
C THR A 664 32.00 22.08 24.84
N GLY A 665 32.48 21.18 23.98
CA GLY A 665 33.02 19.86 24.35
C GLY A 665 32.07 18.70 24.03
N ASP A 666 30.80 18.98 23.74
CA ASP A 666 29.83 17.97 23.33
C ASP A 666 30.14 17.40 21.95
N TRP A 667 29.66 16.19 21.68
CA TRP A 667 29.93 15.56 20.39
C TRP A 667 28.88 14.53 19.98
N MET A 668 28.84 14.28 18.67
CA MET A 668 28.04 13.25 18.01
C MET A 668 28.93 12.45 17.05
N GLU A 669 28.75 11.13 17.00
CA GLU A 669 29.44 10.23 16.09
C GLU A 669 28.50 9.61 15.07
N TYR A 670 28.94 9.59 13.81
CA TYR A 670 28.23 9.01 12.68
C TYR A 670 29.13 8.00 11.98
N ARG A 671 28.73 6.73 11.93
CA ARG A 671 29.44 5.70 11.20
C ARG A 671 28.96 5.75 9.75
N VAL A 672 29.88 5.93 8.80
CA VAL A 672 29.59 6.10 7.36
C VAL A 672 30.39 5.12 6.51
N LEU A 673 29.85 4.69 5.36
CA LEU A 673 30.49 3.85 4.36
C LEU A 673 30.72 4.68 3.11
N ALA A 674 31.96 5.11 2.90
CA ALA A 674 32.33 5.80 1.67
C ALA A 674 32.61 4.74 0.58
N PRO A 675 31.86 4.72 -0.54
CA PRO A 675 32.04 3.72 -1.59
C PRO A 675 33.40 3.85 -2.30
N SER A 676 33.98 5.04 -2.28
CA SER A 676 35.32 5.33 -2.78
C SER A 676 36.02 6.37 -1.92
N ALA A 677 37.36 6.32 -1.91
CA ALA A 677 38.16 7.33 -1.26
C ALA A 677 38.09 8.63 -2.07
N GLY A 678 37.96 9.77 -1.39
CA GLY A 678 37.87 11.05 -2.08
C GLY A 678 37.41 12.19 -1.18
N THR A 679 37.29 13.37 -1.77
CA THR A 679 36.76 14.55 -1.09
C THR A 679 35.23 14.54 -1.18
N TYR A 680 34.57 14.71 -0.05
CA TYR A 680 33.12 14.84 0.09
C TYR A 680 32.79 16.25 0.58
N LYS A 681 31.76 16.87 0.01
CA LYS A 681 31.09 18.02 0.61
C LYS A 681 30.29 17.54 1.81
N LEU A 682 30.57 18.10 2.97
CA LEU A 682 29.78 17.94 4.19
C LEU A 682 28.87 19.16 4.33
N ARG A 683 27.58 18.98 4.15
CA ARG A 683 26.56 19.99 4.43
C ARG A 683 25.97 19.72 5.82
N LEU A 684 25.76 20.78 6.60
CA LEU A 684 25.15 20.71 7.92
C LEU A 684 24.01 21.72 7.98
N ARG A 685 22.82 21.28 8.36
CA ARG A 685 21.67 22.14 8.60
C ARG A 685 21.65 22.53 10.06
N VAL A 686 21.90 23.81 10.33
CA VAL A 686 22.16 24.34 11.67
C VAL A 686 21.30 25.56 11.98
N ALA A 687 21.04 25.77 13.26
CA ALA A 687 20.38 26.95 13.80
C ALA A 687 21.11 27.43 15.05
N SER A 688 20.95 28.68 15.45
CA SER A 688 21.59 29.28 16.63
C SER A 688 20.72 30.42 17.19
N GLY A 689 20.69 30.59 18.51
CA GLY A 689 19.88 31.62 19.17
C GLY A 689 20.16 33.07 18.77
N ILE A 690 19.34 34.00 19.29
CA ILE A 690 19.50 35.45 19.09
C ILE A 690 20.83 35.92 19.70
N GLY A 691 21.68 36.53 18.87
CA GLY A 691 23.07 36.88 19.25
C GLY A 691 24.03 35.69 19.30
N GLY A 692 23.55 34.49 18.93
CA GLY A 692 24.31 33.25 18.85
C GLY A 692 25.07 33.08 17.54
N GLY A 693 25.84 31.99 17.47
CA GLY A 693 26.79 31.68 16.42
C GLY A 693 28.11 31.21 17.02
N ALA A 694 28.78 30.27 16.35
CA ALA A 694 30.03 29.70 16.82
C ALA A 694 31.04 29.71 15.66
N PRO A 695 31.89 30.75 15.55
CA PRO A 695 33.00 30.77 14.61
C PRO A 695 33.87 29.53 14.87
N ASN A 696 34.11 28.72 13.83
CA ASN A 696 34.77 27.42 13.96
C ASN A 696 34.12 26.47 14.97
N GLY A 697 32.82 26.60 15.22
CA GLY A 697 32.09 25.91 16.28
C GLY A 697 31.98 24.40 16.12
N ILE A 698 32.20 23.85 14.92
CA ILE A 698 32.08 22.40 14.66
C ILE A 698 33.43 21.87 14.18
N GLY A 699 34.07 21.03 14.99
CA GLY A 699 35.21 20.22 14.60
C GLY A 699 34.75 18.89 14.01
N VAL A 700 35.28 18.49 12.86
CA VAL A 700 34.98 17.20 12.22
C VAL A 700 36.22 16.34 12.22
N SER A 701 36.13 15.12 12.73
CA SER A 701 37.27 14.20 12.78
C SER A 701 36.90 12.76 12.42
N SER A 702 37.89 11.95 12.04
CA SER A 702 37.73 10.49 11.88
C SER A 702 38.95 9.76 12.42
N GLY A 703 38.73 8.74 13.26
CA GLY A 703 39.81 8.00 13.91
C GLY A 703 40.78 8.88 14.72
N GLY A 704 40.29 10.00 15.28
CA GLY A 704 41.10 11.00 15.99
C GLY A 704 41.84 12.01 15.09
N THR A 705 41.77 11.87 13.76
CA THR A 705 42.36 12.83 12.81
C THR A 705 41.36 13.93 12.49
N SER A 706 41.75 15.20 12.67
CA SER A 706 40.93 16.35 12.27
C SER A 706 40.81 16.43 10.75
N LEU A 707 39.58 16.51 10.25
CA LEU A 707 39.24 16.55 8.82
C LEU A 707 38.81 17.94 8.37
N ALA A 708 38.06 18.66 9.19
CA ALA A 708 37.55 19.99 8.88
C ALA A 708 37.15 20.76 10.14
N THR A 709 37.00 22.07 10.00
CA THR A 709 36.35 22.93 10.98
C THR A 709 35.34 23.81 10.27
N ILE A 710 34.11 23.83 10.76
CA ILE A 710 32.98 24.52 10.14
C ILE A 710 32.43 25.57 11.12
N SER A 711 32.17 26.77 10.62
CA SER A 711 31.57 27.85 11.40
C SER A 711 30.06 27.77 11.37
N VAL A 712 29.42 28.03 12.52
CA VAL A 712 27.97 28.21 12.62
C VAL A 712 27.65 29.70 12.65
N PRO A 713 26.95 30.25 11.65
CA PRO A 713 26.56 31.66 11.63
C PRO A 713 25.42 31.92 12.62
N GLY A 714 25.24 33.18 13.01
CA GLY A 714 24.06 33.59 13.77
C GLY A 714 22.80 33.53 12.91
N THR A 715 21.87 32.66 13.27
CA THR A 715 20.59 32.49 12.54
C THR A 715 19.39 33.16 13.21
N SER A 716 19.60 33.86 14.33
CA SER A 716 18.58 34.63 15.07
C SER A 716 17.44 33.82 15.71
N GLY A 717 17.60 32.50 15.83
CA GLY A 717 16.64 31.62 16.51
C GLY A 717 17.07 30.17 16.53
N TRP A 718 16.77 29.45 17.62
CA TRP A 718 17.10 28.03 17.82
C TRP A 718 16.47 27.07 16.80
N GLN A 719 15.46 27.56 16.09
CA GLN A 719 14.70 26.85 15.07
C GLN A 719 14.67 27.63 13.74
N SER A 720 15.58 28.60 13.58
CA SER A 720 15.79 29.34 12.34
C SER A 720 16.98 28.73 11.60
N TRP A 721 16.68 27.93 10.57
CA TRP A 721 17.63 27.00 9.99
C TRP A 721 18.35 27.55 8.76
N THR A 722 19.66 27.34 8.71
CA THR A 722 20.50 27.58 7.52
C THR A 722 21.39 26.37 7.25
N THR A 723 21.89 26.26 6.02
CA THR A 723 22.82 25.18 5.66
C THR A 723 24.22 25.74 5.52
N VAL A 724 25.14 25.24 6.35
CA VAL A 724 26.57 25.49 6.24
C VAL A 724 27.24 24.33 5.53
N GLN A 725 28.42 24.56 4.97
CA GLN A 725 29.15 23.54 4.24
C GLN A 725 30.65 23.58 4.52
N GLY A 726 31.27 22.40 4.44
CA GLY A 726 32.71 22.20 4.41
C GLY A 726 33.07 21.04 3.49
N THR A 727 34.34 20.70 3.43
CA THR A 727 34.84 19.53 2.69
C THR A 727 35.63 18.63 3.62
N VAL A 728 35.41 17.33 3.52
CA VAL A 728 36.17 16.30 4.25
C VAL A 728 36.76 15.30 3.26
N THR A 729 37.95 14.79 3.53
CA THR A 729 38.53 13.71 2.72
C THR A 729 38.35 12.39 3.46
N LEU A 730 37.67 11.44 2.82
CA LEU A 730 37.32 10.13 3.41
C LEU A 730 38.08 9.02 2.69
N ALA A 731 38.45 7.97 3.44
CA ALA A 731 38.94 6.73 2.84
C ALA A 731 37.75 5.91 2.31
N ALA A 732 37.99 4.99 1.39
CA ALA A 732 36.96 4.02 0.99
C ALA A 732 36.70 3.05 2.15
N GLY A 733 35.45 2.61 2.31
CA GLY A 733 35.04 1.68 3.36
C GLY A 733 34.37 2.37 4.56
N ALA A 734 34.07 1.57 5.58
CA ALA A 734 33.35 2.03 6.76
C ALA A 734 34.28 2.79 7.72
N GLN A 735 33.87 3.97 8.17
CA GLN A 735 34.61 4.81 9.10
C GLN A 735 33.67 5.64 9.99
N THR A 736 34.15 6.10 11.14
CA THR A 736 33.38 6.96 12.05
C THR A 736 33.77 8.41 11.87
N LEU A 737 32.80 9.28 11.61
CA LEU A 737 32.91 10.73 11.65
C LEU A 737 32.43 11.23 13.01
N ARG A 738 33.21 12.05 13.69
CA ARG A 738 32.81 12.74 14.92
C ARG A 738 32.64 14.23 14.63
N LEU A 739 31.46 14.76 14.95
CA LEU A 739 31.19 16.19 15.06
C LEU A 739 31.38 16.60 16.53
N THR A 740 32.31 17.50 16.79
CA THR A 740 32.59 18.03 18.13
C THR A 740 32.24 19.51 18.17
N ALA A 741 31.48 19.93 19.17
CA ALA A 741 31.19 21.32 19.44
C ALA A 741 32.43 22.02 20.04
N LEU A 742 33.19 22.71 19.21
CA LEU A 742 34.31 23.56 19.62
C LEU A 742 33.84 24.89 20.23
N GLY A 743 32.58 25.26 19.97
CA GLY A 743 31.83 26.29 20.67
C GLY A 743 30.35 25.91 20.68
N GLY A 744 29.68 26.02 21.83
CA GLY A 744 28.25 25.69 21.98
C GLY A 744 27.29 26.75 21.40
N GLY A 745 26.00 26.60 21.71
CA GLY A 745 24.97 27.60 21.38
C GLY A 745 24.40 27.51 19.96
N TRP A 746 24.31 26.29 19.43
CA TRP A 746 23.68 25.97 18.15
C TRP A 746 22.99 24.61 18.19
N ASN A 747 22.10 24.39 17.22
CA ASN A 747 21.37 23.15 16.96
C ASN A 747 21.74 22.59 15.59
N ALA A 748 21.64 21.29 15.39
CA ALA A 748 21.77 20.62 14.09
C ALA A 748 20.54 19.78 13.77
N ASN A 749 20.01 19.93 12.57
CA ASN A 749 18.87 19.16 12.06
C ASN A 749 19.33 17.93 11.29
N TRP A 750 20.27 18.11 10.35
CA TRP A 750 20.85 17.00 9.59
C TRP A 750 22.27 17.32 9.13
N LEU A 751 23.01 16.27 8.81
CA LEU A 751 24.24 16.32 8.04
C LEU A 751 24.10 15.56 6.73
N GLU A 752 24.87 15.93 5.73
CA GLU A 752 24.84 15.26 4.44
C GLU A 752 26.23 15.24 3.84
N LEU A 753 26.62 14.06 3.35
CA LEU A 753 27.91 13.87 2.68
C LEU A 753 27.67 13.44 1.24
N ILE A 754 28.18 14.24 0.31
CA ILE A 754 28.14 13.96 -1.12
C ILE A 754 29.55 14.12 -1.72
N PRO A 755 29.97 13.32 -2.72
CA PRO A 755 31.24 13.54 -3.40
C PRO A 755 31.40 14.99 -3.89
N ALA A 756 32.55 15.60 -3.63
CA ALA A 756 32.81 17.00 -3.98
C ALA A 756 32.97 17.23 -5.49
N ALA A 757 33.35 16.18 -6.21
CA ALA A 757 33.28 16.09 -7.66
C ALA A 757 32.34 14.93 -8.04
N ALA A 758 31.28 15.24 -8.79
CA ALA A 758 30.53 14.20 -9.47
C ALA A 758 31.44 13.60 -10.56
N PRO A 759 31.46 12.28 -10.78
CA PRO A 759 31.98 11.75 -12.03
C PRO A 759 31.13 12.34 -13.16
N SER A 760 31.71 13.25 -13.95
CA SER A 760 31.07 13.89 -15.10
C SER A 760 31.04 12.98 -16.34
N SER A 761 31.36 11.70 -16.18
CA SER A 761 31.32 10.72 -17.26
C SER A 761 29.96 10.04 -17.27
N ASN A 762 29.24 10.21 -18.37
CA ASN A 762 28.06 9.43 -18.71
C ASN A 762 28.34 7.94 -18.53
N LEU A 763 27.50 7.25 -17.75
CA LEU A 763 27.68 5.84 -17.38
C LEU A 763 27.17 4.86 -18.45
N LEU A 764 26.60 5.36 -19.54
CA LEU A 764 26.10 4.54 -20.64
C LEU A 764 27.21 4.23 -21.65
N LEU A 765 27.19 3.01 -22.17
CA LEU A 765 27.95 2.63 -23.35
C LEU A 765 27.24 3.12 -24.61
N ASN A 766 28.02 3.65 -25.55
CA ASN A 766 27.53 4.11 -26.85
C ASN A 766 26.28 5.03 -26.79
N PRO A 767 26.29 6.10 -25.97
CA PRO A 767 25.10 6.91 -25.70
C PRO A 767 24.56 7.73 -26.90
N GLY A 768 25.40 7.97 -27.91
CA GLY A 768 25.03 8.65 -29.17
C GLY A 768 25.03 7.73 -30.39
N PHE A 769 25.23 6.41 -30.21
CA PHE A 769 25.26 5.45 -31.32
C PHE A 769 26.36 5.72 -32.38
N GLU A 770 27.44 6.38 -31.98
CA GLU A 770 28.54 6.81 -32.86
C GLU A 770 29.33 5.63 -33.48
N THR A 771 29.23 4.43 -32.90
CA THR A 771 29.80 3.20 -33.47
C THR A 771 29.13 2.77 -34.77
N GLY A 772 27.99 3.36 -35.13
CA GLY A 772 27.23 2.99 -36.34
C GLY A 772 26.31 1.79 -36.16
N ASP A 773 26.19 1.30 -34.94
CA ASP A 773 25.35 0.18 -34.56
C ASP A 773 24.79 0.38 -33.15
N THR A 774 24.08 -0.62 -32.65
CA THR A 774 23.44 -0.62 -31.34
C THR A 774 24.30 -1.35 -30.30
N SER A 775 25.61 -1.46 -30.52
CA SER A 775 26.52 -2.15 -29.60
C SER A 775 26.38 -1.59 -28.18
N GLY A 776 26.21 -2.49 -27.21
CA GLY A 776 25.92 -2.14 -25.80
C GLY A 776 24.45 -1.96 -25.47
N TRP A 777 23.55 -2.03 -26.46
CA TRP A 777 22.10 -1.94 -26.29
C TRP A 777 21.43 -3.22 -26.81
N ASN A 778 20.48 -3.73 -26.04
CA ASN A 778 19.63 -4.86 -26.41
C ASN A 778 18.32 -4.36 -27.00
N GLU A 779 17.86 -5.01 -28.08
CA GLU A 779 16.54 -4.78 -28.64
C GLU A 779 15.47 -5.76 -28.12
N TRP A 780 14.22 -5.32 -28.17
CA TRP A 780 13.05 -6.19 -28.22
C TRP A 780 12.02 -5.57 -29.17
N ASN A 781 11.28 -6.37 -29.92
CA ASN A 781 10.23 -5.89 -30.81
C ASN A 781 9.10 -6.91 -30.91
N ASP A 782 7.91 -6.41 -31.27
CA ASP A 782 6.73 -7.20 -31.61
C ASP A 782 6.42 -6.97 -33.09
N GLY A 783 6.98 -7.82 -33.95
CA GLY A 783 6.82 -7.77 -35.41
C GLY A 783 8.12 -7.53 -36.19
N LEU A 784 8.16 -6.47 -37.00
CA LEU A 784 9.36 -6.08 -37.74
C LEU A 784 10.29 -5.26 -36.86
N LEU A 785 11.60 -5.52 -36.96
CA LEU A 785 12.63 -4.69 -36.35
C LEU A 785 12.51 -3.28 -36.90
N ALA A 786 12.11 -2.34 -36.05
CA ALA A 786 11.93 -0.94 -36.41
C ALA A 786 13.13 -0.09 -36.00
N GLN A 787 14.17 -0.68 -35.43
CA GLN A 787 15.35 0.03 -34.95
C GLN A 787 16.44 0.15 -36.04
N SER A 788 17.03 1.35 -36.15
CA SER A 788 18.22 1.61 -36.99
C SER A 788 19.08 2.72 -36.38
N VAL A 789 20.33 2.81 -36.83
CA VAL A 789 21.26 3.92 -36.53
C VAL A 789 21.60 4.62 -37.83
N ASP A 790 21.31 5.92 -37.92
CA ASP A 790 21.49 6.71 -39.14
C ASP A 790 22.12 8.09 -38.86
N THR A 791 22.39 8.84 -39.92
CA THR A 791 23.09 10.13 -39.88
C THR A 791 22.17 11.32 -40.18
N ASP A 792 20.84 11.13 -40.16
CA ASP A 792 19.88 12.15 -40.60
C ASP A 792 19.58 13.19 -39.51
N GLN A 793 20.37 14.26 -39.47
CA GLN A 793 20.28 15.33 -38.46
C GLN A 793 20.32 14.80 -37.01
N PRO A 794 21.47 14.22 -36.58
CA PRO A 794 21.71 13.90 -35.17
C PRO A 794 21.63 15.15 -34.28
N TYR A 795 21.36 14.98 -32.99
CA TYR A 795 21.37 16.07 -32.02
C TYR A 795 22.81 16.49 -31.72
N ASP A 796 23.67 15.50 -31.48
CA ASP A 796 25.09 15.66 -31.20
C ASP A 796 25.88 14.58 -31.95
N GLY A 797 27.15 14.81 -32.27
CA GLY A 797 27.95 13.85 -33.02
C GLY A 797 27.52 13.66 -34.48
N THR A 798 27.62 12.43 -34.99
CA THR A 798 27.37 12.08 -36.41
C THR A 798 26.23 11.09 -36.60
N ARG A 799 25.70 10.50 -35.53
CA ARG A 799 24.70 9.42 -35.60
C ARG A 799 23.60 9.57 -34.56
N LYS A 800 22.51 8.85 -34.75
CA LYS A 800 21.39 8.76 -33.80
C LYS A 800 20.67 7.43 -33.91
N LEU A 801 19.89 7.09 -32.89
CA LEU A 801 18.95 5.99 -32.90
C LEU A 801 17.63 6.43 -33.55
N THR A 802 17.09 5.62 -34.46
CA THR A 802 15.78 5.82 -35.06
C THR A 802 14.93 4.57 -34.90
N HIS A 803 13.69 4.76 -34.43
CA HIS A 803 12.62 3.78 -34.55
C HIS A 803 11.70 4.16 -35.69
N TRP A 804 11.57 3.31 -36.71
CA TRP A 804 10.67 3.47 -37.86
C TRP A 804 10.44 2.13 -38.56
N ALA A 805 9.21 1.90 -39.04
CA ALA A 805 8.91 0.84 -39.99
C ALA A 805 7.77 1.26 -40.92
N SER A 806 7.70 0.63 -42.10
CA SER A 806 6.61 0.86 -43.08
C SER A 806 5.26 0.27 -42.66
N VAL A 807 5.21 -0.45 -41.55
CA VAL A 807 4.02 -1.06 -40.93
C VAL A 807 3.94 -0.63 -39.46
N PRO A 808 2.80 -0.79 -38.76
CA PRO A 808 2.75 -0.50 -37.33
C PRO A 808 3.78 -1.34 -36.57
N TYR A 809 4.41 -0.76 -35.57
CA TYR A 809 5.50 -1.43 -34.84
C TYR A 809 5.49 -1.09 -33.36
N ARG A 810 6.15 -1.97 -32.62
CA ARG A 810 6.48 -1.82 -31.21
C ARG A 810 7.95 -2.16 -31.01
N GLN A 811 8.73 -1.20 -30.55
CA GLN A 811 10.19 -1.30 -30.48
C GLN A 811 10.72 -0.83 -29.13
N LEU A 812 11.54 -1.67 -28.51
CA LEU A 812 12.34 -1.40 -27.33
C LEU A 812 13.81 -1.35 -27.72
N THR A 813 14.52 -0.34 -27.24
CA THR A 813 15.98 -0.30 -27.24
C THR A 813 16.43 0.03 -25.83
N ARG A 814 17.22 -0.86 -25.21
CA ARG A 814 17.56 -0.77 -23.79
C ARG A 814 19.00 -1.14 -23.49
N GLN A 815 19.52 -0.68 -22.36
CA GLN A 815 20.84 -1.05 -21.84
C GLN A 815 20.73 -1.34 -20.35
N THR A 816 21.37 -2.41 -19.90
CA THR A 816 21.51 -2.72 -18.47
C THR A 816 22.92 -2.34 -18.05
N VAL A 817 23.04 -1.45 -17.07
CA VAL A 817 24.32 -0.98 -16.53
C VAL A 817 24.47 -1.38 -15.07
N ASN A 818 25.69 -1.76 -14.71
CA ASN A 818 26.06 -1.91 -13.31
C ASN A 818 26.53 -0.55 -12.80
N VAL A 819 25.82 -0.01 -11.81
CA VAL A 819 26.13 1.30 -11.22
C VAL A 819 26.20 1.16 -9.70
N PRO A 820 27.04 1.95 -9.00
CA PRO A 820 27.02 1.98 -7.55
C PRO A 820 25.61 2.27 -7.00
N ASN A 821 25.31 1.79 -5.79
CA ASN A 821 24.08 2.21 -5.12
C ASN A 821 24.05 3.73 -4.94
N GLY A 822 22.90 4.35 -5.19
CA GLY A 822 22.78 5.81 -5.15
C GLY A 822 21.62 6.35 -5.98
N LEU A 823 21.52 7.68 -6.03
CA LEU A 823 20.56 8.40 -6.86
C LEU A 823 21.16 8.75 -8.22
N TYR A 824 20.36 8.58 -9.26
CA TYR A 824 20.75 8.86 -10.64
C TYR A 824 19.72 9.71 -11.38
N ARG A 825 20.19 10.40 -12.42
CA ARG A 825 19.39 11.08 -13.43
C ARG A 825 19.65 10.43 -14.77
N LEU A 826 18.58 10.04 -15.45
CA LEU A 826 18.60 9.59 -16.84
C LEU A 826 18.00 10.68 -17.72
N SER A 827 18.63 11.01 -18.84
CA SER A 827 18.04 11.89 -19.84
C SER A 827 18.30 11.41 -21.26
N VAL A 828 17.47 11.88 -22.20
CA VAL A 828 17.61 11.63 -23.64
C VAL A 828 17.11 12.84 -24.42
N LYS A 829 17.69 13.10 -25.59
CA LYS A 829 17.09 13.98 -26.60
C LYS A 829 16.20 13.16 -27.50
N ALA A 830 14.95 13.58 -27.68
CA ALA A 830 14.02 12.92 -28.56
C ALA A 830 13.30 13.91 -29.47
N ARG A 831 12.98 13.44 -30.68
CA ARG A 831 12.09 14.10 -31.64
C ARG A 831 11.30 13.05 -32.43
N THR A 832 10.18 13.43 -33.04
CA THR A 832 9.26 12.46 -33.64
C THR A 832 8.52 13.05 -34.84
N GLY A 833 8.21 12.20 -35.83
CA GLY A 833 7.30 12.54 -36.94
C GLY A 833 5.82 12.58 -36.54
N GLY A 834 5.49 12.25 -35.29
CA GLY A 834 4.14 12.14 -34.76
C GLY A 834 3.48 10.78 -35.02
N GLY A 835 2.30 10.52 -34.45
CA GLY A 835 1.54 9.29 -34.74
C GLY A 835 1.91 8.05 -33.91
N GLN A 836 2.69 8.23 -32.84
CA GLN A 836 2.91 7.21 -31.81
C GLN A 836 1.66 7.03 -30.94
N ASN A 837 1.30 5.78 -30.68
CA ASN A 837 0.32 5.43 -29.65
C ASN A 837 0.94 5.58 -28.26
N ALA A 838 2.24 5.28 -28.12
CA ALA A 838 3.01 5.48 -26.90
C ALA A 838 4.50 5.71 -27.23
N LEU A 839 5.14 6.65 -26.53
CA LEU A 839 6.57 6.92 -26.63
C LEU A 839 7.11 7.25 -25.24
N HIS A 840 8.04 6.44 -24.72
CA HIS A 840 8.51 6.57 -23.34
C HIS A 840 10.03 6.42 -23.23
N LEU A 841 10.64 7.23 -22.37
CA LEU A 841 11.91 6.92 -21.72
C LEU A 841 11.60 6.14 -20.45
N TYR A 842 12.38 5.11 -20.10
CA TYR A 842 12.18 4.38 -18.86
C TYR A 842 13.49 4.02 -18.16
N ALA A 843 13.38 3.76 -16.86
CA ALA A 843 14.44 3.29 -15.98
C ALA A 843 13.86 2.23 -15.01
N LYS A 844 14.53 1.10 -14.83
CA LYS A 844 14.03 -0.07 -14.09
C LYS A 844 15.12 -0.68 -13.21
N THR A 845 14.77 -0.96 -11.95
CA THR A 845 15.56 -1.72 -10.97
C THR A 845 14.76 -2.96 -10.52
N ALA A 846 15.31 -3.85 -9.67
CA ALA A 846 14.63 -5.10 -9.31
C ALA A 846 13.26 -4.91 -8.61
N GLY A 847 12.99 -3.72 -8.05
CA GLY A 847 11.75 -3.43 -7.31
C GLY A 847 10.84 -2.36 -7.94
N PHE A 848 11.25 -1.72 -9.04
CA PHE A 848 10.57 -0.51 -9.52
C PHE A 848 10.85 -0.19 -10.99
N GLU A 849 9.89 0.44 -11.67
CA GLU A 849 10.05 1.00 -13.01
C GLU A 849 9.49 2.43 -13.05
N LYS A 850 10.32 3.37 -13.52
CA LYS A 850 9.97 4.78 -13.73
C LYS A 850 9.86 5.02 -15.24
N ARG A 851 8.84 5.78 -15.66
CA ARG A 851 8.65 6.17 -17.06
C ARG A 851 8.50 7.68 -17.17
N ALA A 852 9.11 8.28 -18.19
CA ALA A 852 8.81 9.64 -18.63
C ALA A 852 8.16 9.57 -20.03
N ALA A 853 6.97 10.14 -20.16
CA ALA A 853 6.30 10.25 -21.45
C ALA A 853 7.08 11.21 -22.36
N VAL A 854 7.44 10.71 -23.53
CA VAL A 854 7.97 11.51 -24.64
C VAL A 854 6.79 11.96 -25.49
N THR A 855 6.84 13.18 -26.03
CA THR A 855 5.72 13.69 -26.84
C THR A 855 5.50 12.82 -28.07
N SER A 856 4.23 12.52 -28.38
CA SER A 856 3.82 11.86 -29.63
C SER A 856 3.35 12.87 -30.69
N ALA A 857 3.44 14.17 -30.41
CA ALA A 857 3.17 15.23 -31.39
C ALA A 857 4.38 15.42 -32.28
N ALA A 858 4.15 15.56 -33.60
CA ALA A 858 5.20 15.80 -34.57
C ALA A 858 6.04 17.02 -34.19
N SER A 859 7.36 16.85 -34.16
CA SER A 859 8.31 17.91 -33.86
C SER A 859 9.66 17.59 -34.49
N GLU A 860 10.14 18.52 -35.32
CA GLU A 860 11.47 18.46 -35.93
C GLU A 860 12.59 18.86 -34.95
N TYR A 861 12.23 19.51 -33.83
CA TYR A 861 13.17 20.01 -32.83
C TYR A 861 13.46 18.96 -31.74
N TRP A 862 14.73 18.78 -31.41
CA TRP A 862 15.17 17.96 -30.30
C TRP A 862 14.72 18.53 -28.95
N LYS A 863 14.02 17.73 -28.16
CA LYS A 863 13.63 18.06 -26.77
C LYS A 863 14.30 17.10 -25.79
N THR A 864 14.70 17.62 -24.64
CA THR A 864 15.22 16.79 -23.54
C THR A 864 14.07 16.19 -22.75
N TYR A 865 14.15 14.90 -22.48
CA TYR A 865 13.29 14.19 -21.55
C TYR A 865 14.17 13.57 -20.46
N SER A 866 13.75 13.66 -19.19
CA SER A 866 14.52 13.11 -18.08
C SER A 866 13.67 12.35 -17.09
N ILE A 867 14.30 11.39 -16.42
CA ILE A 867 13.82 10.71 -15.22
C ILE A 867 14.80 11.05 -14.11
N ASP A 868 14.33 11.79 -13.12
CA ASP A 868 15.14 12.22 -11.99
C ASP A 868 14.91 11.31 -10.77
N ARG A 869 15.90 11.32 -9.85
CA ARG A 869 15.87 10.59 -8.57
C ARG A 869 15.61 9.09 -8.76
N ILE A 870 16.38 8.46 -9.65
CA ILE A 870 16.38 7.00 -9.83
C ILE A 870 17.23 6.41 -8.71
N LEU A 871 16.60 5.77 -7.71
CA LEU A 871 17.31 5.11 -6.62
C LEU A 871 17.73 3.71 -7.05
N VAL A 872 19.03 3.41 -6.97
CA VAL A 872 19.60 2.08 -7.21
C VAL A 872 20.11 1.54 -5.86
N THR A 873 19.68 0.33 -5.49
CA THR A 873 20.01 -0.31 -4.20
C THR A 873 20.61 -1.71 -4.34
N ASP A 874 20.60 -2.27 -5.56
CA ASP A 874 21.07 -3.62 -5.90
C ASP A 874 22.20 -3.62 -6.93
N GLY A 875 22.76 -2.44 -7.22
CA GLY A 875 23.85 -2.25 -8.17
C GLY A 875 23.48 -2.39 -9.66
N MET A 876 22.20 -2.59 -10.00
CA MET A 876 21.77 -2.77 -11.39
C MET A 876 20.68 -1.77 -11.80
N LEU A 877 20.85 -1.19 -13.00
CA LEU A 877 19.87 -0.31 -13.60
C LEU A 877 19.67 -0.65 -15.08
N GLU A 878 18.44 -0.98 -15.46
CA GLU A 878 18.03 -1.07 -16.88
C GLU A 878 17.41 0.25 -17.32
N ILE A 879 17.85 0.81 -18.44
CA ILE A 879 17.31 2.03 -19.03
C ILE A 879 16.96 1.80 -20.49
N GLY A 880 16.07 2.62 -21.06
CA GLY A 880 15.80 2.54 -22.49
C GLY A 880 14.69 3.42 -22.98
N VAL A 881 14.38 3.28 -24.27
CA VAL A 881 13.27 3.94 -24.95
C VAL A 881 12.34 2.92 -25.58
N TRP A 882 11.04 3.19 -25.46
CA TRP A 882 9.95 2.38 -25.98
C TRP A 882 9.12 3.20 -26.96
N SER A 883 8.82 2.63 -28.13
CA SER A 883 7.99 3.24 -29.16
C SER A 883 6.92 2.25 -29.63
N ASP A 884 5.64 2.62 -29.51
CA ASP A 884 4.49 1.98 -30.15
C ASP A 884 3.92 2.98 -31.17
N ALA A 885 4.02 2.66 -32.46
CA ALA A 885 3.70 3.60 -33.52
C ALA A 885 2.91 2.99 -34.67
N LYS A 886 2.11 3.85 -35.32
CA LYS A 886 1.42 3.52 -36.57
C LYS A 886 2.43 3.44 -37.74
N ALA A 887 2.04 2.71 -38.79
CA ALA A 887 2.83 2.56 -40.01
C ALA A 887 3.40 3.88 -40.55
N GLY A 888 4.69 3.88 -40.89
CA GLY A 888 5.37 5.01 -41.54
C GLY A 888 5.80 6.14 -40.60
N ASN A 889 5.49 6.07 -39.31
CA ASN A 889 5.87 7.10 -38.33
C ASN A 889 7.19 6.78 -37.64
N TRP A 890 8.01 7.80 -37.44
CA TRP A 890 9.34 7.64 -36.86
C TRP A 890 9.47 8.37 -35.52
N SER A 891 10.36 7.87 -34.68
CA SER A 891 10.85 8.55 -33.48
C SER A 891 12.37 8.41 -33.44
N ALA A 892 13.06 9.49 -33.10
CA ALA A 892 14.52 9.55 -33.09
C ALA A 892 15.03 9.95 -31.71
N PHE A 893 16.13 9.34 -31.29
CA PHE A 893 16.73 9.48 -29.97
C PHE A 893 18.23 9.65 -30.08
N ASP A 894 18.77 10.54 -29.28
CA ASP A 894 20.21 10.84 -29.25
C ASP A 894 20.59 11.45 -27.89
N GLY A 895 21.88 11.58 -27.60
CA GLY A 895 22.38 12.22 -26.39
C GLY A 895 21.85 11.59 -25.10
N PHE A 896 21.80 10.25 -25.04
CA PHE A 896 21.44 9.56 -23.80
C PHE A 896 22.45 9.87 -22.71
N GLU A 897 22.00 10.22 -21.51
CA GLU A 897 22.88 10.53 -20.40
C GLU A 897 22.39 9.85 -19.12
N LEU A 898 23.23 9.03 -18.51
CA LEU A 898 23.03 8.52 -17.15
C LEU A 898 24.16 9.03 -16.26
N ILE A 899 23.82 9.87 -15.29
CA ILE A 899 24.77 10.47 -14.36
C ILE A 899 24.25 10.34 -12.93
N PRO A 900 25.15 10.30 -11.92
CA PRO A 900 24.75 10.44 -10.53
C PRO A 900 23.96 11.74 -10.32
N ALA A 901 22.85 11.67 -9.59
CA ALA A 901 22.05 12.83 -9.21
C ALA A 901 22.54 13.37 -7.86
N ASN A 902 22.78 14.69 -7.79
CA ASN A 902 23.15 15.40 -6.56
C ASN A 902 21.93 15.74 -5.69
#